data_AF-A0AAZ3RBY8-F1
#
_entry.id   AF-A0AAZ3RBY8-F1
#
_cell.length_a   1.000
_cell.length_b   1.000
_cell.length_c   1.000
_cell.angle_alpha   90.00
_cell.angle_beta   90.00
_cell.angle_gamma   90.00
#
_symmetry.space_group_name_H-M   'P 1'
#
loop_
_entity.id
_entity.type
_entity.pdbx_description
1 polymer ?
#
loop_
_entity_poly.entity_id
_entity_poly.type
_entity_poly.pdbx_seq_one_letter_code
_entity_poly.pdbx_strand_id
1 'polypeptide(L)'
;MTVFVYLREIEGQTYTGEVKEKEKAKKQYQKAVSTGQTAGLVRASGRKMEKFTVSVNIAANSNVTFILTHEELLQRKLGQYEIMTRVKPKQLVQHFEIVADIYEPQGIDFLEAYGTFISNELLPWWRKQSAHISFCPTLDQQRKCLGCEGTLIDGDFFIKYDVNRAETIGDIQIVNGYFVHFFASGSMRGIKMKQTKDAMLAILNDLAEDDYFGIVLFDSSISTWKESLTKATKENVSEAQQFIQGITDLGATNINDAVMKAVDMIMKGKRDKKVPERSVSMVILMTDGMPNSGESSVPHIQENVLLAMGGNMTLFCLGFGDDVDYSFLDVMSRQNKGLARRIYEGSDATVQLQGFYEEVASPLLSEVDLRYPDNLVNSLTTSHYKQLFNGSEIVVAGRLTDYSLDNFLVEDFIVKGQASAQEWDILYPEQEYIFGDYTERLWAYLTIQELLSKRSTGTAEEKGNATAQALEMSLQYSFVTPLTSMVVTKPETDEEPEGHFVPQLMSNAWTHSRISPTNFVDGDPHFMIELPEQEDALCFNIDDRPGTIFNLVRDQLAGILVNGQTIGDKKVAPDGKVNTYFGRFGIIHQGLGVRLEVTTHDITVQVSTLTHSDFAVTKDRSLTVTLRDSVRFVVILHKVWKQHPYHQDYLGFYTLDSHLLSPSVHGLLGQFYHGVQFEVKDMRPGEVPEKPDATMLVKGQELTVTRGWQRDFRWDVKNGENIPCWFIHSNGNGLIDGNHTDYIMSGLFKTV
;
A
#
# COMPACT_ATOMS: atom_id res chain seq x y z
N MET A 1 6.40 6.24 4.89
CA MET A 1 5.19 6.53 5.68
C MET A 1 4.48 7.79 5.22
N THR A 2 3.16 7.75 5.07
CA THR A 2 2.27 8.93 5.13
C THR A 2 0.90 8.53 5.68
N VAL A 3 0.27 9.43 6.45
CA VAL A 3 -1.07 9.26 7.02
C VAL A 3 -2.11 9.91 6.11
N PHE A 4 -3.23 9.22 5.85
CA PHE A 4 -4.27 9.67 4.91
C PHE A 4 -5.65 9.83 5.55
N VAL A 5 -6.03 8.87 6.41
CA VAL A 5 -7.33 8.86 7.07
C VAL A 5 -7.13 8.63 8.55
N TYR A 6 -7.72 9.50 9.36
CA TYR A 6 -8.03 9.22 10.75
C TYR A 6 -9.53 9.35 10.93
N LEU A 7 -10.15 8.33 11.50
CA LEU A 7 -11.54 8.36 11.93
C LEU A 7 -11.58 8.24 13.44
N ARG A 8 -12.34 9.10 14.08
CA ARG A 8 -12.77 8.93 15.47
C ARG A 8 -14.28 8.80 15.50
N GLU A 9 -14.76 7.79 16.20
CA GLU A 9 -16.18 7.67 16.54
C GLU A 9 -16.41 8.12 18.00
N ILE A 10 -17.50 8.84 18.24
CA ILE A 10 -17.99 9.20 19.58
C ILE A 10 -19.50 9.02 19.56
N GLU A 11 -20.05 8.13 20.39
CA GLU A 11 -21.51 8.04 20.58
C GLU A 11 -22.28 7.89 19.23
N GLY A 12 -21.72 7.14 18.27
CA GLY A 12 -22.27 6.94 16.91
C GLY A 12 -21.94 8.04 15.89
N GLN A 13 -21.25 9.11 16.29
CA GLN A 13 -20.88 10.23 15.41
C GLN A 13 -19.41 10.13 14.97
N THR A 14 -19.18 10.08 13.66
CA THR A 14 -17.85 9.96 13.04
C THR A 14 -17.21 11.32 12.75
N TYR A 15 -15.94 11.45 13.08
CA TYR A 15 -15.10 12.64 12.92
C TYR A 15 -13.87 12.30 12.07
N THR A 16 -13.88 12.72 10.81
CA THR A 16 -12.78 12.49 9.85
C THR A 16 -11.70 13.57 9.99
N GLY A 17 -10.43 13.15 9.91
CA GLY A 17 -9.29 14.08 9.84
C GLY A 17 -9.14 14.73 8.47
N GLU A 18 -9.04 16.06 8.44
CA GLU A 18 -8.93 16.86 7.23
C GLU A 18 -7.47 17.31 7.03
N VAL A 19 -6.86 17.01 5.88
CA VAL A 19 -5.48 17.40 5.55
C VAL A 19 -5.46 18.84 5.04
N LYS A 20 -4.69 19.72 5.70
CA LYS A 20 -4.55 21.14 5.33
C LYS A 20 -3.09 21.55 5.29
N GLU A 21 -2.81 22.75 4.78
CA GLU A 21 -1.56 23.45 5.05
C GLU A 21 -1.25 23.45 6.56
N LYS A 22 0.02 23.17 6.89
CA LYS A 22 0.53 22.98 8.26
C LYS A 22 0.12 24.09 9.24
N GLU A 23 0.22 25.36 8.82
CA GLU A 23 -0.16 26.51 9.65
C GLU A 23 -1.68 26.74 9.71
N LYS A 24 -2.47 26.29 8.72
CA LYS A 24 -3.95 26.32 8.79
C LYS A 24 -4.45 25.25 9.78
N ALA A 25 -3.98 24.01 9.64
CA ALA A 25 -4.27 22.90 10.55
C ALA A 25 -3.92 23.23 12.02
N LYS A 26 -2.72 23.76 12.24
CA LYS A 26 -2.22 24.19 13.56
C LYS A 26 -3.08 25.29 14.20
N LYS A 27 -3.52 26.29 13.43
CA LYS A 27 -4.44 27.35 13.91
C LYS A 27 -5.82 26.79 14.27
N GLN A 28 -6.38 25.92 13.43
CA GLN A 28 -7.67 25.25 13.71
C GLN A 28 -7.61 24.39 14.98
N TYR A 29 -6.56 23.58 15.13
CA TYR A 29 -6.31 22.82 16.36
C TYR A 29 -6.19 23.73 17.60
N GLN A 30 -5.42 24.83 17.50
CA GLN A 30 -5.26 25.76 18.61
C GLN A 30 -6.58 26.46 18.98
N LYS A 31 -7.43 26.84 18.01
CA LYS A 31 -8.77 27.38 18.26
C LYS A 31 -9.63 26.38 19.05
N ALA A 32 -9.74 25.15 18.56
CA ALA A 32 -10.57 24.11 19.18
C ALA A 32 -10.09 23.75 20.61
N VAL A 33 -8.77 23.57 20.82
CA VAL A 33 -8.22 23.34 22.17
C VAL A 33 -8.49 24.54 23.10
N SER A 34 -8.36 25.78 22.61
CA SER A 34 -8.61 26.98 23.43
C SER A 34 -10.09 27.20 23.80
N THR A 35 -11.01 26.63 23.03
CA THR A 35 -12.47 26.65 23.28
C THR A 35 -12.95 25.41 24.04
N GLY A 36 -12.05 24.52 24.47
CA GLY A 36 -12.38 23.29 25.20
C GLY A 36 -12.99 22.17 24.34
N GLN A 37 -13.12 22.39 23.02
CA GLN A 37 -13.52 21.36 22.06
C GLN A 37 -12.44 20.27 21.97
N THR A 38 -12.84 19.03 21.63
CA THR A 38 -11.83 18.01 21.31
C THR A 38 -11.19 18.30 19.95
N ALA A 39 -9.86 18.23 19.90
CA ALA A 39 -9.10 18.35 18.67
C ALA A 39 -7.96 17.32 18.58
N GLY A 40 -7.73 16.81 17.37
CA GLY A 40 -6.56 16.02 17.02
C GLY A 40 -5.65 16.78 16.06
N LEU A 41 -4.32 16.59 16.17
CA LEU A 41 -3.35 17.16 15.25
C LEU A 41 -2.26 16.12 14.93
N VAL A 42 -2.23 15.66 13.69
CA VAL A 42 -1.21 14.76 13.17
C VAL A 42 -0.01 15.58 12.70
N ARG A 43 1.20 15.18 13.12
CA ARG A 43 2.45 15.83 12.72
C ARG A 43 3.62 14.86 12.72
N ALA A 44 4.44 14.94 11.68
CA ALA A 44 5.75 14.30 11.64
C ALA A 44 6.59 14.67 12.87
N SER A 45 7.02 13.67 13.65
CA SER A 45 7.97 13.85 14.76
C SER A 45 8.61 12.54 15.20
N GLY A 46 9.90 12.36 14.88
CA GLY A 46 10.71 11.19 15.28
C GLY A 46 11.94 10.98 14.37
N ARG A 47 12.69 9.88 14.58
CA ARG A 47 13.91 9.53 13.82
C ARG A 47 13.63 8.68 12.57
N LYS A 48 12.85 7.59 12.74
CA LYS A 48 12.37 6.70 11.65
C LYS A 48 10.83 6.60 11.59
N MET A 49 10.12 7.11 12.59
CA MET A 49 8.66 6.99 12.73
C MET A 49 8.06 8.36 13.01
N GLU A 50 6.83 8.58 12.56
CA GLU A 50 6.06 9.76 12.94
C GLU A 50 5.22 9.49 14.20
N LYS A 51 5.51 10.22 15.29
CA LYS A 51 4.71 10.09 16.51
C LYS A 51 3.35 10.77 16.36
N PHE A 52 2.36 9.97 15.96
CA PHE A 52 0.95 10.30 16.12
C PHE A 52 0.62 10.59 17.60
N THR A 53 -0.22 11.59 17.88
CA THR A 53 -0.74 11.88 19.22
C THR A 53 -2.04 12.68 19.10
N VAL A 54 -3.14 12.16 19.63
CA VAL A 54 -4.42 12.86 19.75
C VAL A 54 -4.85 12.83 21.21
N SER A 55 -5.36 13.97 21.71
CA SER A 55 -5.78 14.17 23.09
C SER A 55 -7.26 14.53 23.11
N VAL A 56 -8.02 13.86 23.97
CA VAL A 56 -9.47 13.75 23.83
C VAL A 56 -10.16 13.85 25.18
N ASN A 57 -11.23 14.62 25.24
CA ASN A 57 -12.21 14.54 26.33
C ASN A 57 -13.33 13.57 25.92
N ILE A 58 -13.74 12.71 26.85
CA ILE A 58 -14.82 11.72 26.66
C ILE A 58 -15.86 11.89 27.78
N ALA A 59 -17.13 11.59 27.50
CA ALA A 59 -18.17 11.57 28.52
C ALA A 59 -18.05 10.30 29.40
N ALA A 60 -18.58 10.35 30.61
CA ALA A 60 -18.67 9.16 31.46
C ALA A 60 -19.56 8.10 30.79
N ASN A 61 -19.11 6.83 30.81
CA ASN A 61 -19.76 5.69 30.14
C ASN A 61 -19.89 5.81 28.60
N SER A 62 -19.11 6.69 27.95
CA SER A 62 -19.03 6.74 26.48
C SER A 62 -17.98 5.77 25.92
N ASN A 63 -18.27 5.17 24.76
CA ASN A 63 -17.31 4.43 23.94
C ASN A 63 -16.71 5.35 22.88
N VAL A 64 -15.43 5.14 22.54
CA VAL A 64 -14.71 5.91 21.51
C VAL A 64 -13.81 4.99 20.70
N THR A 65 -14.08 4.92 19.39
CA THR A 65 -13.28 4.18 18.42
C THR A 65 -12.23 5.10 17.80
N PHE A 66 -11.01 4.59 17.59
CA PHE A 66 -9.90 5.31 16.96
C PHE A 66 -9.30 4.48 15.82
N ILE A 67 -9.42 4.96 14.59
CA ILE A 67 -8.90 4.30 13.39
C ILE A 67 -7.87 5.22 12.74
N LEU A 68 -6.71 4.68 12.38
CA LEU A 68 -5.60 5.42 11.77
C LEU A 68 -5.02 4.65 10.59
N THR A 69 -5.35 5.11 9.37
CA THR A 69 -4.85 4.53 8.13
C THR A 69 -3.63 5.32 7.62
N HIS A 70 -2.55 4.58 7.40
CA HIS A 70 -1.32 5.07 6.77
C HIS A 70 -0.91 4.09 5.68
N GLU A 71 -0.19 4.58 4.68
CA GLU A 71 0.43 3.75 3.66
C GLU A 71 1.93 4.09 3.61
N GLU A 72 2.72 3.18 3.05
CA GLU A 72 4.06 3.51 2.60
C GLU A 72 4.53 2.70 1.41
N LEU A 73 5.20 3.38 0.48
CA LEU A 73 6.19 2.71 -0.33
C LEU A 73 7.35 2.32 0.58
N LEU A 74 7.63 1.04 0.53
CA LEU A 74 8.79 0.33 1.02
C LEU A 74 9.57 -0.04 -0.29
N GLN A 75 10.91 -0.06 -0.48
CA GLN A 75 12.07 0.22 0.39
C GLN A 75 13.40 -0.54 -0.01
N ARG A 76 13.54 -1.31 -1.12
CA ARG A 76 14.55 -2.43 -1.20
C ARG A 76 15.98 -2.07 -0.85
N LYS A 77 16.51 -2.74 0.18
CA LYS A 77 17.90 -2.63 0.66
C LYS A 77 18.42 -3.96 1.21
N LEU A 78 19.73 -4.18 1.08
CA LEU A 78 20.47 -5.31 1.65
C LEU A 78 19.80 -6.69 1.39
N GLY A 79 19.05 -6.80 0.29
CA GLY A 79 18.38 -8.04 -0.13
C GLY A 79 17.11 -8.41 0.61
N GLN A 80 16.49 -7.54 1.42
CA GLN A 80 15.18 -7.85 2.03
C GLN A 80 14.29 -6.64 2.27
N TYR A 81 13.01 -6.92 2.42
CA TYR A 81 11.95 -6.01 2.83
C TYR A 81 11.74 -6.06 4.34
N GLU A 82 11.66 -4.90 5.02
CA GLU A 82 11.40 -4.79 6.46
C GLU A 82 10.22 -3.85 6.72
N ILE A 83 9.25 -4.31 7.52
CA ILE A 83 8.15 -3.53 8.10
C ILE A 83 8.39 -3.45 9.61
N MET A 84 8.30 -2.26 10.21
CA MET A 84 8.56 -2.06 11.64
C MET A 84 7.48 -1.20 12.31
N THR A 85 6.78 -1.78 13.29
CA THR A 85 5.70 -1.14 14.05
C THR A 85 6.08 -1.03 15.53
N ARG A 86 6.07 0.20 16.09
CA ARG A 86 6.22 0.42 17.53
C ARG A 86 4.95 0.04 18.27
N VAL A 87 5.03 -0.99 19.10
CA VAL A 87 3.91 -1.47 19.92
C VAL A 87 4.11 -1.04 21.38
N LYS A 88 3.23 -0.15 21.86
CA LYS A 88 3.29 0.38 23.24
C LYS A 88 1.90 0.69 23.83
N PRO A 89 1.00 -0.30 23.98
CA PRO A 89 -0.17 -0.14 24.83
C PRO A 89 0.27 0.27 26.25
N LYS A 90 -0.37 1.28 26.84
CA LYS A 90 -0.03 1.77 28.20
C LYS A 90 -0.66 0.96 29.34
N GLN A 91 -1.52 0.02 28.98
CA GLN A 91 -2.38 -0.78 29.85
C GLN A 91 -2.58 -2.16 29.18
N LEU A 92 -3.13 -3.13 29.92
CA LEU A 92 -3.57 -4.40 29.33
C LEU A 92 -4.76 -4.17 28.38
N VAL A 93 -4.80 -4.89 27.27
CA VAL A 93 -5.83 -4.76 26.22
C VAL A 93 -6.58 -6.08 26.10
N GLN A 94 -7.91 -6.06 26.24
CA GLN A 94 -8.73 -7.29 26.27
C GLN A 94 -8.61 -8.12 24.98
N HIS A 95 -8.66 -7.45 23.84
CA HIS A 95 -8.45 -8.02 22.51
C HIS A 95 -7.29 -7.27 21.87
N PHE A 96 -6.08 -7.84 21.99
CA PHE A 96 -4.88 -7.32 21.32
C PHE A 96 -4.56 -8.23 20.15
N GLU A 97 -4.32 -7.62 18.98
CA GLU A 97 -4.08 -8.31 17.73
C GLU A 97 -3.12 -7.50 16.86
N ILE A 98 -2.22 -8.19 16.17
CA ILE A 98 -1.48 -7.69 15.01
C ILE A 98 -1.69 -8.74 13.92
N VAL A 99 -2.29 -8.34 12.80
CA VAL A 99 -2.39 -9.14 11.58
C VAL A 99 -1.59 -8.46 10.47
N ALA A 100 -0.92 -9.26 9.65
CA ALA A 100 -0.34 -8.82 8.39
C ALA A 100 -0.52 -9.90 7.33
N ASP A 101 -1.20 -9.52 6.25
CA ASP A 101 -1.36 -10.31 5.04
C ASP A 101 -0.43 -9.77 3.96
N ILE A 102 0.47 -10.62 3.47
CA ILE A 102 1.47 -10.28 2.45
C ILE A 102 1.14 -11.06 1.18
N TYR A 103 1.06 -10.35 0.06
CA TYR A 103 0.83 -10.93 -1.27
C TYR A 103 1.88 -10.42 -2.24
N GLU A 104 2.59 -11.34 -2.90
CA GLU A 104 3.69 -11.03 -3.83
C GLU A 104 3.55 -11.89 -5.09
N PRO A 105 3.38 -11.29 -6.29
CA PRO A 105 3.19 -12.05 -7.54
C PRO A 105 4.33 -13.02 -7.85
N GLN A 106 5.58 -12.57 -7.63
CA GLN A 106 6.82 -13.36 -7.79
C GLN A 106 6.94 -14.50 -6.76
N GLY A 107 6.12 -14.46 -5.71
CA GLY A 107 6.19 -15.36 -4.59
C GLY A 107 7.22 -14.95 -3.55
N ILE A 108 6.95 -15.33 -2.30
CA ILE A 108 7.79 -15.03 -1.13
C ILE A 108 8.89 -16.10 -1.03
N ASP A 109 10.16 -15.68 -0.96
CA ASP A 109 11.31 -16.55 -0.76
C ASP A 109 11.41 -16.96 0.72
N PHE A 110 11.58 -15.97 1.59
CA PHE A 110 11.57 -16.14 3.04
C PHE A 110 10.64 -15.15 3.75
N LEU A 111 10.22 -15.49 4.97
CA LEU A 111 9.43 -14.64 5.85
C LEU A 111 9.81 -14.88 7.31
N GLU A 112 10.06 -13.81 8.05
CA GLU A 112 10.31 -13.79 9.49
C GLU A 112 9.38 -12.78 10.18
N ALA A 113 8.93 -13.09 11.40
CA ALA A 113 8.18 -12.17 12.24
C ALA A 113 8.67 -12.27 13.70
N TYR A 114 9.10 -11.15 14.27
CA TYR A 114 9.57 -11.10 15.66
C TYR A 114 9.26 -9.75 16.32
N GLY A 115 9.13 -9.75 17.65
CA GLY A 115 8.97 -8.51 18.41
C GLY A 115 9.96 -8.45 19.56
N THR A 116 10.51 -7.26 19.86
CA THR A 116 11.51 -7.09 20.94
C THR A 116 10.95 -7.33 22.36
N PHE A 117 9.65 -7.54 22.46
CA PHE A 117 8.89 -7.91 23.66
C PHE A 117 8.40 -9.38 23.65
N ILE A 118 8.72 -10.17 22.62
CA ILE A 118 8.31 -11.57 22.47
C ILE A 118 9.51 -12.48 22.78
N SER A 119 9.37 -13.44 23.71
CA SER A 119 10.49 -14.32 24.12
C SER A 119 10.71 -15.55 23.24
N ASN A 120 9.78 -15.82 22.32
CA ASN A 120 9.78 -16.98 21.43
C ASN A 120 9.62 -16.50 19.99
N GLU A 121 10.17 -17.24 19.03
CA GLU A 121 9.91 -17.02 17.60
C GLU A 121 8.41 -17.22 17.30
N LEU A 122 7.83 -16.30 16.51
CA LEU A 122 6.53 -16.54 15.88
C LEU A 122 6.78 -17.35 14.62
N LEU A 123 6.13 -18.50 14.47
CA LEU A 123 6.20 -19.30 13.25
C LEU A 123 5.22 -18.73 12.21
N PRO A 124 5.67 -18.07 11.13
CA PRO A 124 4.78 -17.58 10.09
C PRO A 124 4.26 -18.77 9.28
N TRP A 125 3.06 -18.66 8.71
CA TRP A 125 2.55 -19.66 7.79
C TRP A 125 2.28 -19.04 6.42
N TRP A 126 2.95 -19.57 5.40
CA TRP A 126 2.82 -19.09 4.03
C TRP A 126 2.67 -20.21 3.01
N ARG A 127 2.20 -19.80 1.84
CA ARG A 127 2.19 -20.56 0.59
C ARG A 127 2.92 -19.70 -0.46
N LYS A 128 3.24 -20.28 -1.63
CA LYS A 128 4.13 -19.67 -2.64
C LYS A 128 4.01 -18.15 -2.84
N GLN A 129 2.80 -17.60 -2.90
CA GLN A 129 2.54 -16.18 -3.21
C GLN A 129 1.84 -15.38 -2.10
N SER A 130 1.56 -16.01 -0.95
CA SER A 130 0.71 -15.42 0.08
C SER A 130 1.14 -15.87 1.47
N ALA A 131 1.32 -14.92 2.39
CA ALA A 131 1.62 -15.20 3.79
C ALA A 131 0.65 -14.47 4.73
N HIS A 132 0.38 -15.12 5.86
CA HIS A 132 -0.44 -14.56 6.94
C HIS A 132 0.32 -14.64 8.25
N ILE A 133 0.48 -13.49 8.92
CA ILE A 133 1.03 -13.38 10.27
C ILE A 133 -0.09 -12.90 11.17
N SER A 134 -0.29 -13.58 12.31
CA SER A 134 -1.22 -13.20 13.36
C SER A 134 -0.54 -13.32 14.73
N PHE A 135 -0.68 -12.29 15.56
CA PHE A 135 -0.17 -12.25 16.93
C PHE A 135 -1.24 -11.72 17.89
N CYS A 136 -1.92 -12.64 18.56
CA CYS A 136 -3.10 -12.36 19.41
C CYS A 136 -2.88 -12.82 20.88
N PRO A 137 -2.01 -12.14 21.65
CA PRO A 137 -1.68 -12.48 23.03
C PRO A 137 -2.85 -12.24 23.99
N THR A 138 -3.22 -13.29 24.73
CA THR A 138 -4.21 -13.21 25.83
C THR A 138 -3.77 -12.23 26.92
N LEU A 139 -4.73 -11.73 27.71
CA LEU A 139 -4.46 -10.80 28.82
C LEU A 139 -3.33 -11.26 29.75
N ASP A 140 -3.23 -12.55 30.06
CA ASP A 140 -2.18 -13.06 30.96
C ASP A 140 -0.82 -13.22 30.26
N GLN A 141 -0.79 -13.44 28.93
CA GLN A 141 0.44 -13.34 28.13
C GLN A 141 0.91 -11.88 27.98
N GLN A 142 0.03 -10.90 28.14
CA GLN A 142 0.41 -9.48 28.19
C GLN A 142 0.95 -9.05 29.56
N ARG A 143 0.67 -9.77 30.65
CA ARG A 143 1.08 -9.34 32.01
C ARG A 143 2.58 -9.47 32.24
N LYS A 144 3.20 -8.38 32.67
CA LYS A 144 4.60 -8.36 33.13
C LYS A 144 4.84 -9.16 34.41
N CYS A 145 3.78 -9.42 35.18
CA CYS A 145 3.83 -10.08 36.48
C CYS A 145 2.45 -10.65 36.86
N LEU A 146 2.44 -11.78 37.57
CA LEU A 146 1.24 -12.33 38.21
C LEU A 146 0.65 -11.29 39.17
N GLY A 147 -0.60 -10.89 38.93
CA GLY A 147 -1.35 -9.94 39.76
C GLY A 147 -1.05 -8.45 39.53
N CYS A 148 -0.27 -8.07 38.52
CA CYS A 148 -0.01 -6.66 38.21
C CYS A 148 -0.78 -6.18 36.95
N GLU A 149 -0.99 -4.86 36.86
CA GLU A 149 -1.69 -4.19 35.73
C GLU A 149 -0.73 -3.74 34.60
N GLY A 150 0.58 -3.87 34.82
CA GLY A 150 1.59 -3.51 33.83
C GLY A 150 1.70 -4.54 32.71
N THR A 151 1.60 -4.08 31.46
CA THR A 151 1.87 -4.91 30.28
C THR A 151 3.38 -5.08 30.04
N LEU A 152 3.76 -6.20 29.41
CA LEU A 152 5.12 -6.44 28.89
C LEU A 152 5.29 -5.97 27.44
N ILE A 153 4.21 -5.63 26.74
CA ILE A 153 4.23 -5.16 25.35
C ILE A 153 4.68 -3.68 25.32
N ASP A 154 6.00 -3.49 25.27
CA ASP A 154 6.64 -2.19 25.06
C ASP A 154 7.92 -2.35 24.23
N GLY A 155 7.76 -2.36 22.91
CA GLY A 155 8.87 -2.61 21.99
C GLY A 155 8.47 -2.45 20.53
N ASP A 156 9.24 -3.06 19.65
CA ASP A 156 9.15 -2.90 18.21
C ASP A 156 8.84 -4.29 17.62
N PHE A 157 7.83 -4.37 16.76
CA PHE A 157 7.43 -5.56 16.03
C PHE A 157 7.94 -5.44 14.59
N PHE A 158 8.66 -6.46 14.14
CA PHE A 158 9.29 -6.53 12.83
C PHE A 158 8.67 -7.66 12.01
N ILE A 159 8.46 -7.38 10.73
CA ILE A 159 8.20 -8.39 9.70
C ILE A 159 9.25 -8.21 8.62
N LYS A 160 9.91 -9.30 8.23
CA LYS A 160 10.96 -9.31 7.20
C LYS A 160 10.69 -10.37 6.17
N TYR A 161 10.87 -10.04 4.89
CA TYR A 161 10.67 -10.98 3.80
C TYR A 161 11.45 -10.55 2.55
N ASP A 162 11.57 -11.40 1.56
CA ASP A 162 11.97 -11.03 0.19
C ASP A 162 11.23 -11.91 -0.81
N VAL A 163 11.35 -11.60 -2.10
CA VAL A 163 10.67 -12.30 -3.20
C VAL A 163 11.62 -13.17 -4.00
N ASN A 164 11.11 -14.24 -4.59
CA ASN A 164 11.88 -15.07 -5.52
C ASN A 164 12.32 -14.20 -6.73
N ARG A 165 13.59 -14.30 -7.13
CA ARG A 165 14.15 -13.56 -8.28
C ARG A 165 15.05 -14.48 -9.11
N ALA A 166 15.07 -14.28 -10.43
CA ALA A 166 15.84 -15.11 -11.35
C ALA A 166 17.33 -14.72 -11.41
N GLU A 167 18.17 -15.58 -12.00
CA GLU A 167 19.62 -15.31 -12.16
C GLU A 167 19.94 -14.26 -13.25
N THR A 168 18.93 -13.74 -13.95
CA THR A 168 19.05 -12.75 -15.04
C THR A 168 18.94 -11.32 -14.53
N ILE A 169 19.78 -10.42 -15.04
CA ILE A 169 19.75 -8.99 -14.69
C ILE A 169 18.62 -8.28 -15.47
N GLY A 170 17.38 -8.48 -15.03
CA GLY A 170 16.24 -7.72 -15.55
C GLY A 170 14.87 -8.31 -15.23
N ASP A 171 14.11 -7.59 -14.41
CA ASP A 171 12.66 -7.72 -14.19
C ASP A 171 12.06 -6.30 -14.11
N ILE A 172 10.83 -6.07 -14.56
CA ILE A 172 10.10 -4.80 -14.36
C ILE A 172 8.76 -5.08 -13.67
N GLN A 173 8.75 -4.97 -12.34
CA GLN A 173 7.56 -4.79 -11.51
C GLN A 173 7.87 -3.72 -10.44
N ILE A 174 6.86 -3.29 -9.67
CA ILE A 174 6.93 -2.14 -8.76
C ILE A 174 6.51 -2.59 -7.34
N VAL A 175 7.06 -1.93 -6.29
CA VAL A 175 6.86 -2.15 -4.81
C VAL A 175 7.94 -3.06 -4.15
N ASN A 176 8.34 -2.77 -2.89
CA ASN A 176 9.60 -3.22 -2.24
C ASN A 176 9.59 -3.15 -0.66
N GLY A 177 10.75 -3.15 0.06
CA GLY A 177 10.93 -2.77 1.51
C GLY A 177 12.36 -2.58 2.11
N TYR A 178 12.57 -1.80 3.21
CA TYR A 178 13.89 -1.17 3.56
C TYR A 178 14.58 -1.56 4.91
N PHE A 179 15.86 -1.98 4.92
CA PHE A 179 16.77 -1.94 6.12
C PHE A 179 18.21 -1.40 5.80
N VAL A 180 19.01 -0.88 6.77
CA VAL A 180 19.70 0.45 6.57
C VAL A 180 20.94 0.82 7.47
N HIS A 181 21.66 1.97 7.24
CA HIS A 181 22.18 3.10 8.15
C HIS A 181 23.71 3.37 8.61
N PHE A 182 24.10 3.63 9.91
CA PHE A 182 25.43 3.83 10.71
C PHE A 182 26.74 4.57 10.05
N PHE A 183 27.89 4.90 10.76
CA PHE A 183 29.27 5.57 10.42
C PHE A 183 29.43 6.99 9.85
N ALA A 184 30.56 7.75 10.00
CA ALA A 184 31.82 7.63 10.78
C ALA A 184 32.17 8.73 11.87
N SER A 185 32.55 10.00 11.58
CA SER A 185 33.44 10.81 12.47
C SER A 185 33.34 12.37 12.66
N GLY A 186 33.19 12.89 13.91
CA GLY A 186 34.06 13.91 14.57
C GLY A 186 33.47 15.29 14.95
N SER A 187 33.38 15.85 16.17
CA SER A 187 33.52 15.58 17.65
C SER A 187 33.52 14.15 18.27
N MET A 188 34.51 13.32 17.94
CA MET A 188 34.45 11.88 18.23
C MET A 188 34.85 11.41 19.64
N ARG A 189 35.09 12.29 20.62
CA ARG A 189 35.73 11.88 21.88
C ARG A 189 34.96 10.81 22.66
N GLY A 190 35.66 9.75 23.07
CA GLY A 190 35.10 8.68 23.90
C GLY A 190 34.43 7.58 23.08
N ILE A 191 33.12 7.39 23.28
CA ILE A 191 32.37 6.25 22.71
C ILE A 191 32.36 6.35 21.17
N LYS A 192 32.02 7.51 20.57
CA LYS A 192 32.00 7.73 19.12
C LYS A 192 33.28 7.21 18.42
N MET A 193 34.47 7.63 18.88
CA MET A 193 35.76 7.18 18.35
C MET A 193 35.95 5.66 18.47
N LYS A 194 35.55 5.04 19.60
CA LYS A 194 35.65 3.58 19.74
C LYS A 194 34.79 2.89 18.68
N GLN A 195 33.53 3.31 18.54
CA GLN A 195 32.57 2.68 17.64
C GLN A 195 33.00 2.79 16.17
N THR A 196 33.51 3.95 15.78
CA THR A 196 34.06 4.17 14.44
C THR A 196 35.32 3.35 14.19
N LYS A 197 36.23 3.23 15.16
CA LYS A 197 37.37 2.30 15.02
C LYS A 197 36.90 0.85 14.88
N ASP A 198 36.04 0.40 15.80
CA ASP A 198 35.63 -0.99 15.97
C ASP A 198 35.18 -1.64 14.66
N ALA A 199 34.55 -0.90 13.75
CA ALA A 199 34.16 -1.46 12.45
C ALA A 199 34.49 -0.63 11.19
N MET A 200 35.31 0.44 11.29
CA MET A 200 36.29 0.75 10.22
C MET A 200 37.26 -0.43 10.07
N LEU A 201 37.58 -1.10 11.19
CA LEU A 201 38.31 -2.37 11.18
C LEU A 201 37.56 -3.49 10.43
N ALA A 202 36.23 -3.51 10.48
CA ALA A 202 35.39 -4.49 9.79
C ALA A 202 35.31 -4.19 8.29
N ILE A 203 34.99 -2.95 7.89
CA ILE A 203 35.05 -2.51 6.48
C ILE A 203 36.40 -2.86 5.85
N LEU A 204 37.51 -2.69 6.59
CA LEU A 204 38.84 -3.07 6.11
C LEU A 204 39.02 -4.59 5.92
N ASN A 205 38.30 -5.45 6.65
CA ASN A 205 38.24 -6.90 6.38
C ASN A 205 37.33 -7.26 5.20
N ASP A 206 36.28 -6.48 4.97
CA ASP A 206 35.22 -6.76 3.99
C ASP A 206 35.53 -6.22 2.57
N LEU A 207 36.61 -5.42 2.42
CA LEU A 207 37.17 -5.01 1.12
C LEU A 207 37.55 -6.24 0.26
N ALA A 208 37.18 -6.22 -1.03
CA ALA A 208 37.64 -7.25 -1.96
C ALA A 208 39.11 -7.03 -2.31
N GLU A 209 39.90 -8.11 -2.51
CA GLU A 209 41.35 -7.97 -2.76
C GLU A 209 41.70 -7.15 -4.01
N ASP A 210 40.76 -7.02 -4.97
CA ASP A 210 40.89 -6.20 -6.18
C ASP A 210 40.57 -4.71 -5.99
N ASP A 211 40.04 -4.30 -4.83
CA ASP A 211 39.72 -2.90 -4.53
C ASP A 211 40.96 -2.03 -4.28
N TYR A 212 40.78 -0.71 -4.47
CA TYR A 212 41.81 0.30 -4.26
C TYR A 212 41.29 1.38 -3.32
N PHE A 213 41.83 1.43 -2.11
CA PHE A 213 41.35 2.29 -1.03
C PHE A 213 42.41 3.27 -0.53
N GLY A 214 41.98 4.26 0.24
CA GLY A 214 42.83 5.21 0.92
C GLY A 214 42.09 5.84 2.10
N ILE A 215 42.82 6.19 3.16
CA ILE A 215 42.24 6.77 4.38
C ILE A 215 42.78 8.19 4.52
N VAL A 216 41.86 9.16 4.53
CA VAL A 216 42.11 10.57 4.83
C VAL A 216 41.49 10.87 6.19
N LEU A 217 42.28 11.39 7.11
CA LEU A 217 41.82 11.90 8.40
C LEU A 217 41.89 13.43 8.36
N PHE A 218 40.93 14.07 9.01
CA PHE A 218 40.86 15.52 9.08
C PHE A 218 40.45 16.01 10.46
N ASP A 219 41.12 17.07 10.91
CA ASP A 219 40.92 17.74 12.18
C ASP A 219 41.10 19.26 11.95
N SER A 220 41.92 19.92 12.77
CA SER A 220 42.60 21.16 12.40
C SER A 220 43.39 21.07 11.07
N SER A 221 43.88 19.88 10.75
CA SER A 221 44.85 19.54 9.70
C SER A 221 44.40 18.31 8.90
N ILE A 222 45.06 18.00 7.78
CA ILE A 222 44.78 16.81 6.98
C ILE A 222 45.96 15.84 7.09
N SER A 223 45.68 14.58 7.42
CA SER A 223 46.66 13.48 7.38
C SER A 223 46.13 12.29 6.57
N THR A 224 47.02 11.45 6.05
CA THR A 224 46.63 10.27 5.26
C THR A 224 47.43 9.06 5.70
N TRP A 225 46.85 7.87 5.57
CA TRP A 225 47.57 6.61 5.76
C TRP A 225 48.66 6.44 4.68
N LYS A 226 48.32 6.72 3.40
CA LYS A 226 49.21 6.66 2.24
C LYS A 226 48.87 7.77 1.23
N GLU A 227 49.89 8.31 0.57
CA GLU A 227 49.83 9.42 -0.41
C GLU A 227 49.19 9.08 -1.78
N SER A 228 48.63 7.87 -1.92
CA SER A 228 47.84 7.44 -3.08
C SER A 228 46.98 6.23 -2.72
N LEU A 229 45.90 6.02 -3.48
CA LEU A 229 45.10 4.80 -3.39
C LEU A 229 45.99 3.55 -3.52
N THR A 230 45.71 2.55 -2.69
CA THR A 230 46.51 1.33 -2.52
C THR A 230 45.60 0.11 -2.60
N LYS A 231 46.08 -0.96 -3.24
CA LYS A 231 45.31 -2.19 -3.44
C LYS A 231 45.05 -2.91 -2.10
N ALA A 232 43.86 -3.46 -1.91
CA ALA A 232 43.39 -4.12 -0.70
C ALA A 232 43.98 -5.54 -0.47
N THR A 233 45.31 -5.69 -0.57
CA THR A 233 45.98 -6.94 -0.16
C THR A 233 45.92 -7.08 1.36
N LYS A 234 45.98 -8.33 1.87
CA LYS A 234 45.90 -8.61 3.32
C LYS A 234 46.93 -7.85 4.17
N GLU A 235 48.12 -7.60 3.63
CA GLU A 235 49.17 -6.81 4.28
C GLU A 235 48.79 -5.32 4.37
N ASN A 236 48.27 -4.77 3.28
CA ASN A 236 47.81 -3.38 3.20
C ASN A 236 46.59 -3.14 4.09
N VAL A 237 45.66 -4.09 4.14
CA VAL A 237 44.53 -4.10 5.08
C VAL A 237 45.03 -4.10 6.53
N SER A 238 45.97 -4.99 6.90
CA SER A 238 46.48 -5.06 8.27
C SER A 238 47.25 -3.80 8.69
N GLU A 239 48.00 -3.20 7.77
CA GLU A 239 48.69 -1.91 8.01
C GLU A 239 47.68 -0.75 8.19
N ALA A 240 46.62 -0.70 7.38
CA ALA A 240 45.53 0.26 7.53
C ALA A 240 44.77 0.06 8.85
N GLN A 241 44.54 -1.17 9.28
CA GLN A 241 43.92 -1.48 10.57
C GLN A 241 44.76 -0.97 11.76
N GLN A 242 46.09 -1.10 11.70
CA GLN A 242 47.01 -0.53 12.69
C GLN A 242 46.95 1.01 12.69
N PHE A 243 46.86 1.64 11.52
CA PHE A 243 46.66 3.10 11.39
C PHE A 243 45.32 3.55 12.03
N ILE A 244 44.21 2.85 11.74
CA ILE A 244 42.90 3.11 12.37
C ILE A 244 42.97 2.98 13.90
N GLN A 245 43.64 1.94 14.42
CA GLN A 245 43.82 1.77 15.87
C GLN A 245 44.62 2.91 16.51
N GLY A 246 45.58 3.50 15.78
CA GLY A 246 46.40 4.63 16.22
C GLY A 246 45.68 5.98 16.32
N ILE A 247 44.49 6.17 15.73
CA ILE A 247 43.83 7.48 15.64
C ILE A 247 43.55 8.10 17.02
N THR A 248 43.90 9.37 17.18
CA THR A 248 43.53 10.20 18.36
C THR A 248 42.74 11.42 17.92
N ASP A 249 41.76 11.82 18.73
CA ASP A 249 41.05 13.08 18.55
C ASP A 249 41.97 14.27 18.87
N LEU A 250 42.17 15.15 17.89
CA LEU A 250 42.99 16.37 17.99
C LEU A 250 42.15 17.67 17.94
N GLY A 251 40.83 17.55 17.70
CA GLY A 251 39.90 18.68 17.64
C GLY A 251 39.96 19.53 16.35
N ALA A 252 38.93 20.36 16.19
CA ALA A 252 38.60 21.11 14.97
C ALA A 252 38.24 20.24 13.74
N THR A 253 37.75 20.86 12.67
CA THR A 253 37.05 20.17 11.57
C THR A 253 37.24 20.88 10.23
N ASN A 254 38.19 20.41 9.40
CA ASN A 254 38.42 20.90 8.03
C ASN A 254 37.84 19.94 6.97
N ILE A 255 36.55 20.09 6.67
CA ILE A 255 35.85 19.24 5.68
C ILE A 255 36.32 19.53 4.25
N ASN A 256 36.58 20.80 3.93
CA ASN A 256 36.94 21.24 2.57
C ASN A 256 38.20 20.51 2.09
N ASP A 257 39.30 20.65 2.82
CA ASP A 257 40.60 20.14 2.35
C ASP A 257 40.68 18.61 2.43
N ALA A 258 39.87 17.98 3.29
CA ALA A 258 39.71 16.53 3.36
C ALA A 258 39.10 15.95 2.08
N VAL A 259 37.98 16.49 1.62
CA VAL A 259 37.32 16.04 0.39
C VAL A 259 38.20 16.37 -0.82
N MET A 260 38.82 17.55 -0.86
CA MET A 260 39.76 17.92 -1.93
C MET A 260 40.97 16.97 -2.01
N LYS A 261 41.54 16.53 -0.86
CA LYS A 261 42.62 15.53 -0.80
C LYS A 261 42.15 14.16 -1.29
N ALA A 262 40.94 13.71 -0.92
CA ALA A 262 40.38 12.45 -1.40
C ALA A 262 40.17 12.47 -2.93
N VAL A 263 39.65 13.57 -3.47
CA VAL A 263 39.49 13.79 -4.92
C VAL A 263 40.84 13.75 -5.64
N ASP A 264 41.89 14.43 -5.14
CA ASP A 264 43.23 14.37 -5.73
C ASP A 264 43.78 12.93 -5.73
N MET A 265 43.64 12.19 -4.63
CA MET A 265 44.09 10.79 -4.55
C MET A 265 43.41 9.89 -5.59
N ILE A 266 42.11 10.07 -5.83
CA ILE A 266 41.35 9.36 -6.89
C ILE A 266 41.83 9.77 -8.28
N MET A 267 41.92 11.09 -8.55
CA MET A 267 42.29 11.63 -9.86
C MET A 267 43.73 11.27 -10.25
N LYS A 268 44.65 11.28 -9.27
CA LYS A 268 46.03 10.82 -9.39
C LYS A 268 46.11 9.31 -9.62
N GLY A 269 45.31 8.52 -8.89
CA GLY A 269 45.21 7.06 -9.09
C GLY A 269 44.78 6.67 -10.52
N LYS A 270 43.81 7.39 -11.09
CA LYS A 270 43.38 7.22 -12.50
C LYS A 270 44.44 7.73 -13.49
N ARG A 271 45.01 8.92 -13.26
CA ARG A 271 46.04 9.54 -14.14
C ARG A 271 47.30 8.68 -14.25
N ASP A 272 47.75 8.12 -13.12
CA ASP A 272 48.92 7.23 -13.04
C ASP A 272 48.64 5.81 -13.58
N LYS A 273 47.40 5.51 -14.03
CA LYS A 273 46.91 4.16 -14.40
C LYS A 273 47.17 3.10 -13.31
N LYS A 274 47.16 3.49 -12.03
CA LYS A 274 47.31 2.59 -10.88
C LYS A 274 46.01 1.88 -10.53
N VAL A 275 44.87 2.51 -10.83
CA VAL A 275 43.52 1.98 -10.65
C VAL A 275 42.94 1.62 -12.02
N PRO A 276 42.22 0.49 -12.20
CA PRO A 276 41.61 0.11 -13.47
C PRO A 276 40.67 1.18 -14.06
N GLU A 277 40.65 1.33 -15.39
CA GLU A 277 39.85 2.37 -16.07
C GLU A 277 38.33 2.18 -15.93
N ARG A 278 37.88 0.95 -15.62
CA ARG A 278 36.47 0.63 -15.33
C ARG A 278 36.08 0.78 -13.86
N SER A 279 37.00 1.13 -12.96
CA SER A 279 36.68 1.24 -11.54
C SER A 279 35.73 2.40 -11.24
N VAL A 280 34.61 2.06 -10.59
CA VAL A 280 33.73 3.02 -9.93
C VAL A 280 34.55 3.80 -8.90
N SER A 281 34.18 5.06 -8.64
CA SER A 281 34.89 5.91 -7.68
C SER A 281 33.90 6.61 -6.78
N MET A 282 34.11 6.47 -5.48
CA MET A 282 33.28 7.04 -4.44
C MET A 282 34.16 7.70 -3.37
N VAL A 283 33.62 8.72 -2.74
CA VAL A 283 34.16 9.33 -1.52
C VAL A 283 33.10 9.13 -0.44
N ILE A 284 33.49 8.51 0.68
CA ILE A 284 32.65 8.38 1.86
C ILE A 284 33.20 9.38 2.88
N LEU A 285 32.49 10.50 3.04
CA LEU A 285 32.71 11.48 4.09
C LEU A 285 31.78 11.17 5.27
N MET A 286 32.26 11.34 6.50
CA MET A 286 31.40 11.74 7.60
C MET A 286 32.02 12.93 8.33
N THR A 287 31.17 13.81 8.84
CA THR A 287 31.50 14.69 9.98
C THR A 287 30.58 14.39 11.17
N ASP A 288 30.84 14.91 12.36
CA ASP A 288 29.77 15.04 13.38
C ASP A 288 29.52 16.48 13.84
N GLY A 289 30.46 17.39 13.59
CA GLY A 289 30.27 18.83 13.73
C GLY A 289 30.26 19.59 12.40
N MET A 290 30.03 20.90 12.50
CA MET A 290 30.15 21.84 11.38
C MET A 290 31.62 22.22 11.10
N PRO A 291 31.99 22.53 9.84
CA PRO A 291 33.36 22.91 9.47
C PRO A 291 33.80 24.19 10.17
N ASN A 292 35.00 24.16 10.76
CA ASN A 292 35.53 25.20 11.65
C ASN A 292 37.06 25.40 11.57
N SER A 293 37.75 24.63 10.72
CA SER A 293 39.13 24.88 10.28
C SER A 293 39.18 24.85 8.75
N GLY A 294 40.13 25.55 8.14
CA GLY A 294 40.16 25.77 6.69
C GLY A 294 39.01 26.68 6.23
N GLU A 295 38.38 26.35 5.11
CA GLU A 295 37.11 26.99 4.71
C GLU A 295 35.95 26.48 5.57
N SER A 296 35.11 27.40 6.02
CA SER A 296 33.93 27.17 6.89
C SER A 296 32.62 27.71 6.29
N SER A 297 32.69 28.46 5.20
CA SER A 297 31.54 28.91 4.41
C SER A 297 30.86 27.72 3.73
N VAL A 298 29.78 27.20 4.32
CA VAL A 298 28.98 26.08 3.79
C VAL A 298 28.70 26.17 2.28
N PRO A 299 28.27 27.33 1.71
CA PRO A 299 28.07 27.45 0.26
C PRO A 299 29.37 27.28 -0.56
N HIS A 300 30.50 27.83 -0.11
CA HIS A 300 31.78 27.68 -0.80
C HIS A 300 32.28 26.23 -0.75
N ILE A 301 32.08 25.52 0.38
CA ILE A 301 32.45 24.10 0.51
C ILE A 301 31.64 23.27 -0.49
N GLN A 302 30.33 23.50 -0.58
CA GLN A 302 29.45 22.83 -1.55
C GLN A 302 29.88 23.11 -3.00
N GLU A 303 30.24 24.36 -3.33
CA GLU A 303 30.74 24.75 -4.65
C GLU A 303 32.11 24.12 -4.98
N ASN A 304 33.09 24.23 -4.07
CA ASN A 304 34.42 23.63 -4.21
C ASN A 304 34.33 22.12 -4.46
N VAL A 305 33.54 21.42 -3.64
CA VAL A 305 33.35 19.97 -3.75
C VAL A 305 32.66 19.59 -5.05
N LEU A 306 31.60 20.31 -5.46
CA LEU A 306 30.91 20.09 -6.74
C LEU A 306 31.85 20.24 -7.95
N LEU A 307 32.67 21.30 -7.96
CA LEU A 307 33.67 21.54 -9.00
C LEU A 307 34.76 20.45 -9.02
N ALA A 308 35.18 19.96 -7.85
CA ALA A 308 36.25 18.98 -7.72
C ALA A 308 35.82 17.54 -8.08
N MET A 309 34.64 17.10 -7.64
CA MET A 309 34.09 15.78 -7.98
C MET A 309 33.79 15.64 -9.48
N GLY A 310 33.44 16.75 -10.14
CA GLY A 310 33.28 16.83 -11.61
C GLY A 310 32.23 15.88 -12.19
N GLY A 311 31.33 15.34 -11.38
CA GLY A 311 30.33 14.33 -11.75
C GLY A 311 30.88 12.93 -12.09
N ASN A 312 32.19 12.70 -11.91
CA ASN A 312 32.94 11.49 -12.27
C ASN A 312 33.16 10.51 -11.09
N MET A 313 32.61 10.86 -9.93
CA MET A 313 32.68 10.10 -8.69
C MET A 313 31.49 10.48 -7.79
N THR A 314 31.08 9.55 -6.92
CA THR A 314 29.94 9.69 -6.01
C THR A 314 30.39 10.21 -4.64
N LEU A 315 29.74 11.23 -4.08
CA LEU A 315 29.96 11.63 -2.68
C LEU A 315 28.82 11.13 -1.80
N PHE A 316 29.16 10.29 -0.83
CA PHE A 316 28.30 9.99 0.30
C PHE A 316 28.75 10.83 1.50
N CYS A 317 27.83 11.56 2.12
CA CYS A 317 28.09 12.23 3.38
C CYS A 317 27.30 11.55 4.51
N LEU A 318 27.90 11.41 5.67
CA LEU A 318 27.22 10.90 6.84
C LEU A 318 27.39 11.94 7.98
N GLY A 319 26.51 11.94 8.97
CA GLY A 319 26.55 12.88 10.11
C GLY A 319 26.30 12.19 11.46
N PHE A 320 27.29 12.12 12.38
CA PHE A 320 27.06 11.54 13.73
C PHE A 320 26.26 12.52 14.59
N GLY A 321 25.50 11.94 15.51
CA GLY A 321 24.87 12.67 16.59
C GLY A 321 23.90 13.71 16.08
N ASP A 322 23.80 14.79 16.83
CA ASP A 322 22.93 15.91 16.47
C ASP A 322 23.66 17.23 16.20
N ASP A 323 25.00 17.27 16.31
CA ASP A 323 25.86 18.47 16.29
C ASP A 323 26.19 19.03 14.89
N VAL A 324 25.94 18.27 13.81
CA VAL A 324 26.05 18.74 12.41
C VAL A 324 24.67 19.06 11.82
N ASP A 325 24.60 20.15 11.04
CA ASP A 325 23.45 20.43 10.18
C ASP A 325 23.36 19.38 9.06
N TYR A 326 22.38 18.50 9.17
CA TYR A 326 22.12 17.46 8.19
C TYR A 326 21.80 18.03 6.79
N SER A 327 21.21 19.22 6.70
CA SER A 327 20.84 19.83 5.40
C SER A 327 22.05 20.24 4.57
N PHE A 328 23.14 20.65 5.22
CA PHE A 328 24.44 20.90 4.56
C PHE A 328 24.96 19.63 3.88
N LEU A 329 24.96 18.51 4.60
CA LEU A 329 25.44 17.21 4.11
C LEU A 329 24.52 16.61 3.04
N ASP A 330 23.20 16.74 3.22
CA ASP A 330 22.16 16.26 2.30
C ASP A 330 22.24 16.97 0.94
N VAL A 331 22.34 18.31 0.93
CA VAL A 331 22.56 19.08 -0.29
C VAL A 331 23.90 18.72 -0.94
N MET A 332 24.98 18.63 -0.16
CA MET A 332 26.33 18.35 -0.67
C MET A 332 26.44 16.94 -1.30
N SER A 333 25.75 15.94 -0.74
CA SER A 333 25.70 14.57 -1.28
C SER A 333 24.91 14.53 -2.58
N ARG A 334 23.71 15.12 -2.60
CA ARG A 334 22.81 15.14 -3.76
C ARG A 334 23.43 15.83 -4.97
N GLN A 335 24.06 17.00 -4.75
CA GLN A 335 24.84 17.71 -5.77
C GLN A 335 25.93 16.80 -6.40
N ASN A 336 26.48 15.89 -5.59
CA ASN A 336 27.56 14.98 -5.95
C ASN A 336 27.09 13.52 -6.08
N LYS A 337 25.81 13.33 -6.44
CA LYS A 337 25.21 12.07 -6.91
C LYS A 337 25.17 10.91 -5.91
N GLY A 338 25.44 11.16 -4.63
CA GLY A 338 25.25 10.19 -3.54
C GLY A 338 24.17 10.63 -2.55
N LEU A 339 24.04 9.87 -1.46
CA LEU A 339 23.07 10.11 -0.40
C LEU A 339 23.72 10.61 0.90
N ALA A 340 22.92 11.27 1.74
CA ALA A 340 23.29 11.59 3.11
C ALA A 340 22.58 10.69 4.14
N ARG A 341 23.18 10.48 5.33
CA ARG A 341 22.58 9.74 6.46
C ARG A 341 23.03 10.27 7.83
N ARG A 342 22.17 10.17 8.87
CA ARG A 342 22.40 10.78 10.20
C ARG A 342 22.52 9.74 11.32
N ILE A 343 23.76 9.38 11.63
CA ILE A 343 24.12 8.28 12.51
C ILE A 343 23.79 8.66 13.94
N TYR A 344 22.96 7.85 14.59
CA TYR A 344 22.54 8.18 15.95
C TYR A 344 23.52 7.64 16.98
N GLU A 345 23.73 8.42 18.04
CA GLU A 345 24.49 7.98 19.21
C GLU A 345 23.70 6.91 19.99
N GLY A 346 24.29 5.73 20.12
CA GLY A 346 23.66 4.53 20.70
C GLY A 346 24.62 3.35 20.67
N SER A 347 24.31 2.25 21.36
CA SER A 347 25.13 1.03 21.35
C SER A 347 25.16 0.35 19.97
N ASP A 348 24.10 0.55 19.18
CA ASP A 348 23.98 0.12 17.79
C ASP A 348 24.89 0.90 16.83
N ALA A 349 25.49 2.01 17.23
CA ALA A 349 26.28 2.86 16.33
C ALA A 349 27.64 2.28 15.91
N THR A 350 28.18 1.27 16.63
CA THR A 350 29.24 0.40 16.07
C THR A 350 28.66 -0.53 15.02
N VAL A 351 27.47 -1.09 15.33
CA VAL A 351 26.88 -2.19 14.57
C VAL A 351 26.67 -1.72 13.17
N GLN A 352 25.59 -0.92 12.94
CA GLN A 352 24.10 0.10 10.68
C GLN A 352 24.82 0.63 9.23
N LEU A 353 25.91 1.48 9.06
CA LEU A 353 27.33 1.31 8.53
C LEU A 353 27.91 0.03 7.95
N GLN A 354 28.04 -1.09 8.66
CA GLN A 354 28.36 -2.34 7.98
C GLN A 354 27.29 -2.48 6.88
N GLY A 355 26.00 -2.32 7.24
CA GLY A 355 24.86 -2.11 6.34
C GLY A 355 24.74 -0.79 5.52
N PHE A 356 25.75 0.09 5.47
CA PHE A 356 25.83 1.18 4.46
C PHE A 356 27.03 0.98 3.54
N TYR A 357 28.15 0.51 4.08
CA TYR A 357 29.24 0.01 3.28
C TYR A 357 28.75 -1.16 2.42
N GLU A 358 28.06 -2.15 3.00
CA GLU A 358 27.34 -3.19 2.25
C GLU A 358 26.38 -2.61 1.19
N GLU A 359 25.65 -1.52 1.51
CA GLU A 359 24.72 -0.85 0.58
C GLU A 359 25.41 -0.14 -0.59
N VAL A 360 26.69 0.28 -0.46
CA VAL A 360 27.42 1.04 -1.51
C VAL A 360 28.67 0.36 -2.07
N ALA A 361 29.17 -0.71 -1.44
CA ALA A 361 30.43 -1.37 -1.80
C ALA A 361 30.31 -2.21 -3.08
N SER A 362 29.12 -2.72 -3.39
CA SER A 362 28.86 -3.56 -4.57
C SER A 362 27.98 -2.86 -5.62
N PRO A 363 28.48 -1.85 -6.36
CA PRO A 363 27.78 -1.30 -7.52
C PRO A 363 27.73 -2.33 -8.66
N LEU A 364 26.56 -2.91 -8.91
CA LEU A 364 26.32 -3.88 -9.98
C LEU A 364 26.36 -3.22 -11.36
N LEU A 365 25.71 -2.07 -11.50
CA LEU A 365 25.56 -1.34 -12.77
C LEU A 365 25.93 0.14 -12.60
N SER A 366 26.38 0.78 -13.69
CA SER A 366 26.74 2.20 -13.71
C SER A 366 26.16 2.94 -14.92
N GLU A 367 25.80 4.21 -14.74
CA GLU A 367 25.06 5.04 -15.71
C GLU A 367 23.84 4.28 -16.29
N VAL A 368 22.89 3.93 -15.43
CA VAL A 368 21.63 3.25 -15.78
C VAL A 368 20.64 4.28 -16.33
N ASP A 369 20.17 4.06 -17.55
CA ASP A 369 19.27 4.97 -18.27
C ASP A 369 18.00 4.22 -18.70
N LEU A 370 16.89 4.44 -17.97
CA LEU A 370 15.58 3.84 -18.27
C LEU A 370 14.79 4.78 -19.18
N ARG A 371 14.50 4.32 -20.41
CA ARG A 371 13.86 5.12 -21.46
C ARG A 371 12.44 4.68 -21.74
N TYR A 372 11.55 5.66 -21.85
CA TYR A 372 10.13 5.46 -22.10
C TYR A 372 9.69 6.37 -23.25
N PRO A 373 8.72 5.99 -24.09
CA PRO A 373 8.32 6.80 -25.24
C PRO A 373 7.75 8.16 -24.83
N ASP A 374 8.37 9.26 -25.29
CA ASP A 374 7.99 10.64 -24.99
C ASP A 374 6.53 10.99 -25.36
N ASN A 375 5.91 10.23 -26.27
CA ASN A 375 4.52 10.38 -26.69
C ASN A 375 3.52 9.65 -25.78
N LEU A 376 3.96 8.66 -25.00
CA LEU A 376 3.09 7.85 -24.14
C LEU A 376 3.11 8.30 -22.67
N VAL A 377 4.10 9.05 -22.22
CA VAL A 377 4.27 9.43 -20.80
C VAL A 377 4.07 10.93 -20.58
N ASN A 378 3.00 11.29 -19.87
CA ASN A 378 2.65 12.67 -19.49
C ASN A 378 3.49 13.19 -18.29
N SER A 379 3.91 12.28 -17.42
CA SER A 379 4.73 12.59 -16.23
C SER A 379 5.53 11.36 -15.82
N LEU A 380 6.79 11.53 -15.47
CA LEU A 380 7.71 10.47 -15.04
C LEU A 380 8.53 10.97 -13.86
N THR A 381 8.85 10.07 -12.92
CA THR A 381 9.91 10.30 -11.92
C THR A 381 11.30 10.23 -12.57
N THR A 382 12.36 10.41 -11.78
CA THR A 382 13.74 10.18 -12.20
C THR A 382 13.86 8.79 -12.83
N SER A 383 14.44 8.71 -14.03
CA SER A 383 14.68 7.45 -14.76
C SER A 383 16.16 7.18 -15.05
N HIS A 384 17.02 8.19 -14.87
CA HIS A 384 18.48 8.09 -15.00
C HIS A 384 19.14 7.97 -13.62
N TYR A 385 19.84 6.86 -13.39
CA TYR A 385 20.47 6.52 -12.11
C TYR A 385 21.98 6.28 -12.28
N LYS A 386 22.77 6.85 -11.37
CA LYS A 386 24.23 6.81 -11.42
C LYS A 386 24.81 5.41 -11.18
N GLN A 387 24.25 4.69 -10.23
CA GLN A 387 24.65 3.35 -9.80
C GLN A 387 23.39 2.56 -9.41
N LEU A 388 23.40 1.25 -9.67
CA LEU A 388 22.54 0.27 -9.00
C LEU A 388 23.45 -0.59 -8.12
N PHE A 389 23.10 -0.78 -6.85
CA PHE A 389 23.90 -1.56 -5.90
C PHE A 389 23.27 -2.93 -5.63
N ASN A 390 24.10 -3.90 -5.22
CA ASN A 390 23.62 -5.23 -4.87
C ASN A 390 22.65 -5.16 -3.68
N GLY A 391 21.55 -5.92 -3.72
CA GLY A 391 20.49 -5.87 -2.72
C GLY A 391 19.68 -4.57 -2.66
N SER A 392 19.90 -3.61 -3.57
CA SER A 392 19.06 -2.42 -3.77
C SER A 392 18.12 -2.58 -4.97
N GLU A 393 17.17 -1.68 -5.16
CA GLU A 393 16.36 -1.60 -6.38
C GLU A 393 16.11 -0.14 -6.82
N ILE A 394 15.92 0.06 -8.13
CA ILE A 394 15.48 1.31 -8.76
C ILE A 394 13.97 1.22 -9.02
N VAL A 395 13.20 2.15 -8.47
CA VAL A 395 11.76 2.29 -8.72
C VAL A 395 11.50 3.56 -9.51
N VAL A 396 10.88 3.43 -10.68
CA VAL A 396 10.41 4.53 -11.52
C VAL A 396 8.89 4.43 -11.64
N ALA A 397 8.19 5.57 -11.56
CA ALA A 397 6.74 5.64 -11.75
C ALA A 397 6.39 6.75 -12.74
N GLY A 398 5.27 6.60 -13.44
CA GLY A 398 4.80 7.59 -14.39
C GLY A 398 3.30 7.51 -14.66
N ARG A 399 2.79 8.55 -15.32
CA ARG A 399 1.40 8.69 -15.75
C ARG A 399 1.35 8.78 -17.28
N LEU A 400 0.50 7.98 -17.90
CA LEU A 400 0.38 7.92 -19.36
C LEU A 400 -0.43 9.09 -19.96
N THR A 401 -0.31 9.29 -21.27
CA THR A 401 -1.05 10.31 -22.03
C THR A 401 -2.49 9.91 -22.31
N ASP A 402 -2.72 8.67 -22.76
CA ASP A 402 -4.05 8.13 -23.05
C ASP A 402 -4.06 6.58 -22.92
N TYR A 403 -5.24 5.96 -22.85
CA TYR A 403 -5.43 4.59 -22.33
C TYR A 403 -4.92 3.40 -23.20
N SER A 404 -4.19 3.65 -24.29
CA SER A 404 -3.70 2.59 -25.19
C SER A 404 -2.42 1.90 -24.68
N LEU A 405 -2.56 1.05 -23.67
CA LEU A 405 -1.46 0.25 -23.07
C LEU A 405 -0.80 -0.74 -24.04
N ASP A 406 -1.51 -1.12 -25.11
CA ASP A 406 -1.19 -2.22 -26.03
C ASP A 406 0.14 -2.09 -26.82
N ASN A 407 0.92 -1.01 -26.64
CA ASN A 407 2.26 -0.82 -27.21
C ASN A 407 3.27 -0.13 -26.24
N PHE A 408 3.12 -0.28 -24.92
CA PHE A 408 4.11 0.27 -23.98
C PHE A 408 5.38 -0.58 -23.92
N LEU A 409 6.31 -0.33 -24.84
CA LEU A 409 7.67 -0.87 -24.83
C LEU A 409 8.64 0.13 -24.18
N VAL A 410 9.51 -0.36 -23.30
CA VAL A 410 10.69 0.37 -22.81
C VAL A 410 11.72 0.34 -23.94
N GLU A 411 11.84 1.44 -24.70
CA GLU A 411 12.49 1.44 -26.02
C GLU A 411 13.99 1.10 -26.01
N ASP A 412 14.69 1.36 -24.90
CA ASP A 412 16.11 1.02 -24.73
C ASP A 412 16.50 1.02 -23.24
N PHE A 413 17.19 -0.03 -22.78
CA PHE A 413 17.84 -0.06 -21.46
C PHE A 413 19.35 0.13 -21.62
N ILE A 414 19.81 1.38 -21.54
CA ILE A 414 21.23 1.70 -21.76
C ILE A 414 21.97 1.70 -20.43
N VAL A 415 22.98 0.82 -20.30
CA VAL A 415 23.81 0.68 -19.11
C VAL A 415 25.28 0.57 -19.49
N LYS A 416 26.17 1.23 -18.74
CA LYS A 416 27.62 0.99 -18.82
C LYS A 416 28.02 -0.11 -17.83
N GLY A 417 27.73 -1.34 -18.24
CA GLY A 417 27.99 -2.58 -17.50
C GLY A 417 27.90 -3.79 -18.42
N GLN A 418 28.27 -4.98 -17.93
CA GLN A 418 28.18 -6.22 -18.71
C GLN A 418 26.81 -6.88 -18.53
N ALA A 419 25.75 -6.19 -18.95
CA ALA A 419 24.41 -6.73 -19.06
C ALA A 419 24.04 -6.85 -20.56
N SER A 420 23.58 -8.03 -20.97
CA SER A 420 23.03 -8.24 -22.32
C SER A 420 21.51 -8.24 -22.22
N ALA A 421 20.85 -7.31 -22.90
CA ALA A 421 19.41 -7.38 -23.09
C ALA A 421 19.08 -8.53 -24.08
N GLN A 422 18.93 -9.75 -23.55
CA GLN A 422 18.01 -10.71 -24.18
C GLN A 422 16.59 -10.31 -23.79
N GLU A 423 15.62 -10.62 -24.66
CA GLU A 423 14.23 -10.16 -24.57
C GLU A 423 13.63 -10.40 -23.16
N TRP A 424 13.17 -9.33 -22.49
CA TRP A 424 12.63 -9.40 -21.13
C TRP A 424 11.16 -9.85 -21.23
N ASP A 425 10.79 -10.95 -20.57
CA ASP A 425 9.39 -11.38 -20.47
C ASP A 425 8.60 -10.37 -19.62
N ILE A 426 7.74 -9.57 -20.27
CA ILE A 426 6.90 -8.57 -19.59
C ILE A 426 5.79 -9.29 -18.83
N LEU A 427 6.04 -9.60 -17.55
CA LEU A 427 5.08 -10.18 -16.62
C LEU A 427 4.02 -9.15 -16.20
N TYR A 428 3.04 -8.93 -17.07
CA TYR A 428 1.73 -8.43 -16.67
C TYR A 428 1.15 -9.39 -15.61
N PRO A 429 0.81 -8.92 -14.40
CA PRO A 429 0.22 -9.80 -13.40
C PRO A 429 -1.18 -10.27 -13.85
N GLU A 430 -1.38 -11.58 -13.94
CA GLU A 430 -2.67 -12.19 -14.34
C GLU A 430 -3.82 -11.98 -13.34
N GLN A 431 -3.56 -11.23 -12.25
CA GLN A 431 -4.48 -10.93 -11.16
C GLN A 431 -4.31 -9.48 -10.73
N GLU A 432 -5.42 -8.74 -10.64
CA GLU A 432 -5.43 -7.39 -10.06
C GLU A 432 -5.03 -7.42 -8.57
N TYR A 433 -4.25 -6.43 -8.12
CA TYR A 433 -4.04 -6.23 -6.69
C TYR A 433 -5.37 -5.91 -5.99
N ILE A 434 -5.50 -6.34 -4.74
CA ILE A 434 -6.72 -6.21 -3.90
C ILE A 434 -7.05 -4.72 -3.56
N PHE A 435 -6.23 -3.76 -4.00
CA PHE A 435 -6.17 -2.38 -3.46
C PHE A 435 -6.23 -1.24 -4.49
N GLY A 436 -7.04 -1.36 -5.55
CA GLY A 436 -7.51 -0.21 -6.37
C GLY A 436 -6.44 0.78 -6.87
N ASP A 437 -6.66 2.08 -6.67
CA ASP A 437 -5.86 3.22 -7.18
C ASP A 437 -4.40 3.30 -6.67
N TYR A 438 -3.89 2.27 -5.99
CA TYR A 438 -2.57 2.24 -5.38
C TYR A 438 -1.45 2.73 -6.31
N THR A 439 -1.47 2.37 -7.59
CA THR A 439 -0.44 2.75 -8.57
C THR A 439 -0.40 4.26 -8.84
N GLU A 440 -1.55 4.94 -8.90
CA GLU A 440 -1.61 6.40 -9.03
C GLU A 440 -1.13 7.07 -7.74
N ARG A 441 -1.55 6.55 -6.58
CA ARG A 441 -1.11 7.03 -5.27
C ARG A 441 0.39 6.87 -5.07
N LEU A 442 0.99 5.80 -5.58
CA LEU A 442 2.43 5.57 -5.58
C LEU A 442 3.19 6.56 -6.49
N TRP A 443 2.72 6.78 -7.73
CA TRP A 443 3.28 7.81 -8.60
C TRP A 443 3.21 9.20 -7.94
N ALA A 444 2.08 9.54 -7.31
CA ALA A 444 1.91 10.80 -6.59
C ALA A 444 2.87 10.91 -5.39
N TYR A 445 3.03 9.84 -4.61
CA TYR A 445 3.98 9.80 -3.48
C TYR A 445 5.42 10.06 -3.93
N LEU A 446 5.90 9.33 -4.94
CA LEU A 446 7.26 9.48 -5.46
C LEU A 446 7.48 10.88 -6.05
N THR A 447 6.53 11.39 -6.82
CA THR A 447 6.57 12.74 -7.39
C THR A 447 6.63 13.81 -6.29
N ILE A 448 5.88 13.66 -5.20
CA ILE A 448 5.96 14.55 -4.04
C ILE A 448 7.34 14.48 -3.36
N GLN A 449 7.93 13.30 -3.19
CA GLN A 449 9.29 13.18 -2.62
C GLN A 449 10.34 13.87 -3.49
N GLU A 450 10.19 13.82 -4.82
CA GLU A 450 11.06 14.58 -5.73
C GLU A 450 10.87 16.09 -5.63
N LEU A 451 9.63 16.58 -5.60
CA LEU A 451 9.35 18.01 -5.50
C LEU A 451 9.84 18.58 -4.15
N LEU A 452 9.68 17.82 -3.06
CA LEU A 452 10.27 18.12 -1.76
C LEU A 452 11.81 18.09 -1.77
N SER A 453 12.43 17.33 -2.68
CA SER A 453 13.89 17.28 -2.88
C SER A 453 14.42 18.43 -3.75
N LYS A 454 13.70 18.76 -4.84
CA LYS A 454 13.94 19.91 -5.72
C LYS A 454 13.79 21.24 -4.95
N ARG A 455 12.90 21.30 -3.96
CA ARG A 455 12.80 22.39 -2.96
C ARG A 455 14.09 22.65 -2.17
N SER A 456 14.95 21.65 -1.96
CA SER A 456 16.27 21.84 -1.33
C SER A 456 17.34 22.26 -2.36
N THR A 457 17.22 21.80 -3.60
CA THR A 457 18.27 21.87 -4.64
C THR A 457 17.77 22.60 -5.90
N GLY A 458 18.10 23.89 -6.03
CA GLY A 458 17.65 24.75 -7.12
C GLY A 458 17.77 26.25 -6.81
N THR A 459 17.44 27.09 -7.79
CA THR A 459 17.29 28.55 -7.67
C THR A 459 16.07 28.92 -6.82
N ALA A 460 15.93 30.20 -6.45
CA ALA A 460 14.80 30.66 -5.62
C ALA A 460 13.43 30.47 -6.29
N GLU A 461 13.35 30.59 -7.62
CA GLU A 461 12.12 30.44 -8.40
C GLU A 461 11.71 28.97 -8.55
N GLU A 462 12.65 28.10 -8.93
CA GLU A 462 12.43 26.64 -8.97
C GLU A 462 12.00 26.10 -7.61
N LYS A 463 12.62 26.58 -6.52
CA LYS A 463 12.24 26.21 -5.15
C LYS A 463 10.84 26.68 -4.77
N GLY A 464 10.42 27.85 -5.26
CA GLY A 464 9.04 28.34 -5.11
C GLY A 464 8.04 27.41 -5.81
N ASN A 465 8.27 27.15 -7.10
CA ASN A 465 7.40 26.32 -7.94
C ASN A 465 7.31 24.87 -7.41
N ALA A 466 8.44 24.25 -7.07
CA ALA A 466 8.47 22.90 -6.50
C ALA A 466 7.78 22.83 -5.13
N THR A 467 7.86 23.89 -4.30
CA THR A 467 7.12 23.95 -3.03
C THR A 467 5.61 24.07 -3.26
N ALA A 468 5.17 24.84 -4.25
CA ALA A 468 3.76 25.00 -4.60
C ALA A 468 3.16 23.68 -5.13
N GLN A 469 3.82 23.03 -6.10
CA GLN A 469 3.39 21.74 -6.66
C GLN A 469 3.39 20.64 -5.61
N ALA A 470 4.41 20.57 -4.74
CA ALA A 470 4.44 19.61 -3.63
C ALA A 470 3.26 19.81 -2.67
N LEU A 471 2.88 21.05 -2.38
CA LEU A 471 1.71 21.36 -1.53
C LEU A 471 0.40 20.99 -2.21
N GLU A 472 0.23 21.34 -3.49
CA GLU A 472 -0.96 21.05 -4.28
C GLU A 472 -1.22 19.53 -4.36
N MET A 473 -0.21 18.74 -4.76
CA MET A 473 -0.32 17.28 -4.77
C MET A 473 -0.49 16.69 -3.35
N SER A 474 0.14 17.28 -2.32
CA SER A 474 -0.09 16.84 -0.93
C SER A 474 -1.54 17.00 -0.49
N LEU A 475 -2.22 18.06 -0.94
CA LEU A 475 -3.63 18.30 -0.63
C LEU A 475 -4.54 17.42 -1.50
N GLN A 476 -4.29 17.32 -2.80
CA GLN A 476 -5.10 16.53 -3.75
C GLN A 476 -5.27 15.08 -3.31
N TYR A 477 -4.18 14.40 -2.96
CA TYR A 477 -4.17 12.99 -2.56
C TYR A 477 -4.19 12.78 -1.03
N SER A 478 -4.40 13.86 -0.26
CA SER A 478 -4.41 13.88 1.21
C SER A 478 -3.16 13.30 1.88
N PHE A 479 -1.96 13.54 1.32
CA PHE A 479 -0.70 13.22 1.97
C PHE A 479 -0.41 14.20 3.12
N VAL A 480 -0.17 13.68 4.34
CA VAL A 480 0.54 14.41 5.40
C VAL A 480 2.04 14.45 5.10
N THR A 481 2.58 15.64 4.82
CA THR A 481 3.96 15.88 4.38
C THR A 481 4.62 17.00 5.20
N PRO A 482 5.89 17.39 4.95
CA PRO A 482 6.49 18.55 5.61
C PRO A 482 5.72 19.87 5.43
N LEU A 483 4.85 19.98 4.41
CA LEU A 483 4.07 21.18 4.05
C LEU A 483 2.62 21.15 4.58
N THR A 484 2.06 19.97 4.82
CA THR A 484 0.68 19.77 5.31
C THR A 484 0.65 19.26 6.75
N SER A 485 -0.54 19.17 7.34
CA SER A 485 -0.84 18.43 8.56
C SER A 485 -2.33 18.10 8.59
N MET A 486 -2.69 16.94 9.14
CA MET A 486 -4.09 16.55 9.33
C MET A 486 -4.60 17.09 10.66
N VAL A 487 -5.76 17.73 10.63
CA VAL A 487 -6.47 18.25 11.81
C VAL A 487 -7.83 17.59 11.94
N VAL A 488 -8.22 17.30 13.18
CA VAL A 488 -9.53 16.73 13.53
C VAL A 488 -10.16 17.68 14.52
N THR A 489 -11.37 18.17 14.27
CA THR A 489 -12.14 19.01 15.20
C THR A 489 -13.60 18.65 15.11
N LYS A 490 -14.37 18.88 16.18
CA LYS A 490 -15.83 18.91 16.05
C LYS A 490 -16.22 20.04 15.10
N PRO A 491 -17.11 19.83 14.12
CA PRO A 491 -17.62 20.92 13.30
C PRO A 491 -18.30 21.97 14.18
N GLU A 492 -18.08 23.25 13.87
CA GLU A 492 -18.76 24.35 14.53
C GLU A 492 -20.17 24.44 13.96
N THR A 493 -21.16 23.98 14.73
CA THR A 493 -22.58 24.26 14.47
C THR A 493 -22.88 25.69 14.93
N ASP A 494 -23.29 26.55 13.99
CA ASP A 494 -23.70 27.93 14.27
C ASP A 494 -25.04 27.98 15.03
N GLU A 495 -25.00 27.74 16.34
CA GLU A 495 -26.15 27.90 17.25
C GLU A 495 -25.81 28.87 18.40
N GLU A 496 -26.64 29.92 18.55
CA GLU A 496 -26.53 30.89 19.65
C GLU A 496 -27.07 30.31 20.98
N PRO A 497 -26.56 30.74 22.15
CA PRO A 497 -26.87 30.09 23.42
C PRO A 497 -28.14 30.61 24.10
N GLU A 498 -29.22 29.83 24.11
CA GLU A 498 -30.38 30.04 25.00
C GLU A 498 -30.81 28.80 25.80
N GLY A 499 -31.32 29.06 27.02
CA GLY A 499 -32.46 28.33 27.58
C GLY A 499 -32.28 26.89 28.10
N HIS A 500 -32.10 26.74 29.42
CA HIS A 500 -32.41 25.47 30.11
C HIS A 500 -33.91 25.14 30.03
N PHE A 501 -34.29 23.97 29.50
CA PHE A 501 -35.41 23.14 30.01
C PHE A 501 -35.23 21.66 29.59
N VAL A 502 -36.01 20.75 30.19
CA VAL A 502 -35.85 19.28 30.10
C VAL A 502 -37.23 18.61 29.94
N PRO A 503 -37.33 17.33 29.53
CA PRO A 503 -37.38 16.92 28.12
C PRO A 503 -38.74 16.32 27.72
N GLN A 504 -39.04 16.25 26.43
CA GLN A 504 -40.08 15.37 25.88
C GLN A 504 -39.60 14.68 24.58
N LEU A 505 -40.10 13.47 24.35
CA LEU A 505 -39.84 12.68 23.15
C LEU A 505 -40.47 13.35 21.92
N MET A 506 -39.80 13.32 20.77
CA MET A 506 -40.05 12.30 19.74
C MET A 506 -38.94 12.32 18.67
N SER A 507 -38.98 11.36 17.74
CA SER A 507 -37.95 11.12 16.72
C SER A 507 -37.93 12.17 15.61
N ASN A 508 -36.76 12.36 14.99
CA ASN A 508 -36.48 11.98 13.60
C ASN A 508 -35.06 12.45 13.21
N ALA A 509 -34.22 11.55 12.69
CA ALA A 509 -32.87 11.88 12.21
C ALA A 509 -32.74 11.52 10.72
N TRP A 510 -32.31 12.48 9.90
CA TRP A 510 -32.04 12.29 8.47
C TRP A 510 -31.02 13.34 7.98
N THR A 511 -29.75 12.96 7.84
CA THR A 511 -28.78 13.72 7.01
C THR A 511 -27.61 12.86 6.52
N HIS A 512 -27.83 12.24 5.35
CA HIS A 512 -26.87 12.02 4.27
C HIS A 512 -25.36 12.14 4.56
N SER A 513 -24.65 11.03 4.44
CA SER A 513 -23.22 10.98 4.11
C SER A 513 -23.05 10.29 2.75
N ARG A 514 -22.32 10.89 1.80
CA ARG A 514 -22.07 10.23 0.50
C ARG A 514 -20.99 9.15 0.66
N ILE A 515 -21.36 7.90 0.43
CA ILE A 515 -20.47 6.76 0.22
C ILE A 515 -20.85 6.14 -1.13
N SER A 516 -19.87 5.67 -1.91
CA SER A 516 -20.15 4.96 -3.17
C SER A 516 -20.79 3.59 -2.85
N PRO A 517 -22.02 3.29 -3.30
CA PRO A 517 -22.74 2.12 -2.82
C PRO A 517 -22.33 0.85 -3.58
N THR A 518 -21.61 -0.04 -2.90
CA THR A 518 -21.31 -1.39 -3.40
C THR A 518 -22.53 -2.29 -3.17
N ASN A 519 -23.49 -2.25 -4.10
CA ASN A 519 -24.72 -3.05 -4.03
C ASN A 519 -24.47 -4.45 -4.60
N PHE A 520 -24.23 -5.42 -3.72
CA PHE A 520 -24.00 -6.80 -4.14
C PHE A 520 -25.31 -7.56 -4.30
N VAL A 521 -25.40 -8.39 -5.34
CA VAL A 521 -26.57 -9.23 -5.61
C VAL A 521 -26.14 -10.66 -5.93
N ASP A 522 -26.56 -11.61 -5.08
CA ASP A 522 -26.53 -13.07 -5.28
C ASP A 522 -27.67 -13.51 -6.20
N GLY A 523 -27.58 -14.72 -6.76
CA GLY A 523 -28.64 -15.27 -7.59
C GLY A 523 -28.44 -16.73 -7.96
N ASP A 524 -29.21 -17.62 -7.33
CA ASP A 524 -29.93 -18.71 -8.05
C ASP A 524 -30.94 -19.51 -7.20
N PRO A 525 -32.23 -19.58 -7.59
CA PRO A 525 -33.08 -18.44 -7.93
C PRO A 525 -33.47 -17.68 -6.66
N HIS A 526 -32.82 -18.00 -5.53
CA HIS A 526 -32.72 -17.16 -4.36
C HIS A 526 -31.82 -15.99 -4.75
N PHE A 527 -32.30 -14.77 -4.59
CA PHE A 527 -31.56 -13.54 -4.77
C PHE A 527 -31.35 -12.89 -3.41
N MET A 528 -30.13 -12.46 -3.13
CA MET A 528 -29.76 -11.76 -1.91
C MET A 528 -29.21 -10.39 -2.30
N ILE A 529 -29.83 -9.30 -1.85
CA ILE A 529 -29.37 -7.93 -2.06
C ILE A 529 -28.75 -7.44 -0.75
N GLU A 530 -27.46 -7.16 -0.76
CA GLU A 530 -26.76 -6.54 0.36
C GLU A 530 -26.75 -5.02 0.19
N LEU A 531 -27.04 -4.29 1.28
CA LEU A 531 -26.97 -2.83 1.32
C LEU A 531 -25.95 -2.39 2.36
N PRO A 532 -24.86 -1.69 1.98
CA PRO A 532 -23.82 -1.26 2.93
C PRO A 532 -24.29 -0.35 4.08
N GLU A 533 -25.50 0.21 4.00
CA GLU A 533 -26.09 1.08 5.03
C GLU A 533 -27.02 0.32 6.02
N GLN A 534 -27.15 -1.01 5.92
CA GLN A 534 -28.02 -1.83 6.79
C GLN A 534 -27.29 -3.09 7.28
N GLU A 535 -27.56 -3.53 8.52
CA GLU A 535 -27.03 -4.80 9.07
C GLU A 535 -27.64 -6.06 8.42
N ASP A 536 -28.71 -5.88 7.61
CA ASP A 536 -29.56 -6.96 7.11
C ASP A 536 -29.71 -6.91 5.58
N ALA A 537 -29.44 -8.04 4.91
CA ALA A 537 -29.71 -8.20 3.49
C ALA A 537 -31.22 -8.43 3.20
N LEU A 538 -31.64 -8.20 1.96
CA LEU A 538 -32.94 -8.60 1.43
C LEU A 538 -32.81 -9.92 0.68
N CYS A 539 -33.71 -10.87 0.91
CA CYS A 539 -33.75 -12.17 0.25
C CYS A 539 -35.10 -12.39 -0.46
N PHE A 540 -35.11 -12.91 -1.68
CA PHE A 540 -36.35 -13.37 -2.33
C PHE A 540 -36.08 -14.48 -3.34
N ASN A 541 -37.09 -15.30 -3.65
CA ASN A 541 -37.02 -16.30 -4.73
C ASN A 541 -37.67 -15.75 -6.01
N ILE A 542 -37.34 -16.30 -7.18
CA ILE A 542 -38.26 -16.34 -8.34
C ILE A 542 -38.40 -17.79 -8.83
N ASP A 543 -39.47 -18.45 -8.41
CA ASP A 543 -39.84 -19.78 -8.88
C ASP A 543 -40.75 -19.65 -10.12
N ASP A 544 -40.34 -20.23 -11.27
CA ASP A 544 -41.16 -20.43 -12.49
C ASP A 544 -40.80 -21.80 -13.12
N ARG A 545 -41.44 -22.19 -14.23
CA ARG A 545 -41.15 -23.44 -14.94
C ARG A 545 -39.67 -23.54 -15.40
N PRO A 546 -39.09 -24.76 -15.37
CA PRO A 546 -37.82 -25.05 -16.03
C PRO A 546 -37.80 -24.63 -17.50
N GLY A 547 -36.71 -23.98 -17.92
CA GLY A 547 -36.49 -23.50 -19.28
C GLY A 547 -36.90 -22.05 -19.51
N THR A 548 -37.57 -21.38 -18.56
CA THR A 548 -37.77 -19.92 -18.60
C THR A 548 -36.42 -19.21 -18.59
N ILE A 549 -36.32 -18.11 -19.35
CA ILE A 549 -35.14 -17.26 -19.42
C ILE A 549 -35.51 -15.92 -18.81
N PHE A 550 -34.73 -15.42 -17.85
CA PHE A 550 -34.93 -14.12 -17.22
C PHE A 550 -33.83 -13.12 -17.59
N ASN A 551 -34.18 -11.85 -17.75
CA ASN A 551 -33.21 -10.76 -17.84
C ASN A 551 -32.75 -10.31 -16.44
N LEU A 552 -31.48 -10.58 -16.12
CA LEU A 552 -30.89 -10.26 -14.82
C LEU A 552 -30.30 -8.84 -14.82
N VAL A 553 -29.57 -8.51 -15.88
CA VAL A 553 -28.91 -7.21 -16.07
C VAL A 553 -29.10 -6.74 -17.51
N ARG A 554 -29.39 -5.46 -17.68
CA ARG A 554 -29.47 -4.74 -18.95
C ARG A 554 -29.01 -3.32 -18.72
N ASP A 555 -27.90 -2.95 -19.34
CA ASP A 555 -27.42 -1.57 -19.42
C ASP A 555 -27.27 -1.18 -20.89
N GLN A 556 -28.04 -0.19 -21.33
CA GLN A 556 -27.99 0.28 -22.72
C GLN A 556 -26.81 1.22 -23.00
N LEU A 557 -26.26 1.87 -21.98
CA LEU A 557 -25.16 2.83 -22.11
C LEU A 557 -23.79 2.11 -22.06
N ALA A 558 -23.62 1.15 -21.14
CA ALA A 558 -22.47 0.24 -21.18
C ALA A 558 -22.61 -0.83 -22.30
N GLY A 559 -23.82 -1.05 -22.82
CA GLY A 559 -24.10 -2.06 -23.83
C GLY A 559 -24.06 -3.50 -23.31
N ILE A 560 -24.30 -3.69 -22.01
CA ILE A 560 -24.21 -4.97 -21.31
C ILE A 560 -25.59 -5.63 -21.21
N LEU A 561 -25.65 -6.94 -21.44
CA LEU A 561 -26.85 -7.75 -21.24
C LEU A 561 -26.49 -9.09 -20.60
N VAL A 562 -27.19 -9.46 -19.52
CA VAL A 562 -27.11 -10.77 -18.87
C VAL A 562 -28.49 -11.38 -18.78
N ASN A 563 -28.63 -12.59 -19.33
CA ASN A 563 -29.85 -13.41 -19.24
C ASN A 563 -29.52 -14.79 -18.66
N GLY A 564 -30.33 -15.29 -17.72
CA GLY A 564 -30.19 -16.63 -17.13
C GLY A 564 -31.35 -17.54 -17.50
N GLN A 565 -31.08 -18.80 -17.84
CA GLN A 565 -32.09 -19.82 -18.13
C GLN A 565 -32.20 -20.86 -17.01
N THR A 566 -33.42 -21.09 -16.52
CA THR A 566 -33.71 -22.07 -15.48
C THR A 566 -33.71 -23.52 -15.99
N ILE A 567 -33.42 -24.44 -15.08
CA ILE A 567 -33.52 -25.89 -15.14
C ILE A 567 -34.21 -26.37 -13.85
N GLY A 568 -34.86 -27.53 -13.85
CA GLY A 568 -35.51 -28.09 -12.67
C GLY A 568 -34.67 -29.16 -11.96
N ASP A 569 -35.14 -29.65 -10.81
CA ASP A 569 -34.64 -30.89 -10.21
C ASP A 569 -34.72 -32.11 -11.17
N LYS A 570 -33.84 -33.11 -11.00
CA LYS A 570 -33.86 -34.38 -11.77
C LYS A 570 -35.16 -35.16 -11.58
N LYS A 571 -35.88 -34.92 -10.48
CA LYS A 571 -37.16 -35.52 -10.10
C LYS A 571 -37.95 -34.51 -9.28
N VAL A 572 -39.26 -34.42 -9.53
CA VAL A 572 -40.19 -33.70 -8.66
C VAL A 572 -40.14 -34.30 -7.25
N ALA A 573 -40.14 -33.45 -6.23
CA ALA A 573 -40.16 -33.90 -4.84
C ALA A 573 -41.53 -34.50 -4.45
N PRO A 574 -41.63 -35.32 -3.38
CA PRO A 574 -42.88 -36.00 -3.01
C PRO A 574 -44.04 -35.08 -2.58
N ASP A 575 -43.75 -33.82 -2.28
CA ASP A 575 -44.70 -32.74 -2.01
C ASP A 575 -45.31 -32.11 -3.27
N GLY A 576 -44.77 -32.45 -4.45
CA GLY A 576 -45.15 -31.87 -5.75
C GLY A 576 -44.45 -30.56 -6.08
N LYS A 577 -43.57 -30.02 -5.23
CA LYS A 577 -42.81 -28.81 -5.56
C LYS A 577 -41.70 -29.15 -6.57
N VAL A 578 -41.56 -28.30 -7.57
CA VAL A 578 -40.42 -28.28 -8.49
C VAL A 578 -39.58 -27.06 -8.11
N ASN A 579 -38.37 -27.29 -7.62
CA ASN A 579 -37.40 -26.21 -7.48
C ASN A 579 -36.73 -25.98 -8.84
N THR A 580 -36.48 -24.71 -9.16
CA THR A 580 -35.66 -24.31 -10.30
C THR A 580 -34.31 -23.78 -9.86
N TYR A 581 -33.36 -23.82 -10.78
CA TYR A 581 -31.98 -23.34 -10.67
C TYR A 581 -31.54 -22.84 -12.05
N PHE A 582 -30.57 -21.93 -12.18
CA PHE A 582 -29.99 -21.50 -13.44
C PHE A 582 -29.02 -22.56 -13.96
N GLY A 583 -29.29 -23.07 -15.17
CA GLY A 583 -28.43 -24.05 -15.83
C GLY A 583 -27.53 -23.45 -16.90
N ARG A 584 -27.87 -22.25 -17.39
CA ARG A 584 -27.17 -21.54 -18.47
C ARG A 584 -27.26 -20.02 -18.29
N PHE A 585 -26.19 -19.30 -18.59
CA PHE A 585 -26.18 -17.84 -18.71
C PHE A 585 -25.71 -17.40 -20.09
N GLY A 586 -26.32 -16.34 -20.62
CA GLY A 586 -25.82 -15.61 -21.78
C GLY A 586 -25.42 -14.19 -21.39
N ILE A 587 -24.17 -13.84 -21.63
CA ILE A 587 -23.62 -12.50 -21.39
C ILE A 587 -23.26 -11.88 -22.75
N ILE A 588 -23.64 -10.63 -22.99
CA ILE A 588 -23.28 -9.85 -24.17
C ILE A 588 -22.63 -8.55 -23.71
N HIS A 589 -21.52 -8.17 -24.36
CA HIS A 589 -21.03 -6.80 -24.38
C HIS A 589 -21.08 -6.27 -25.81
N GLN A 590 -21.97 -5.31 -26.08
CA GLN A 590 -22.25 -4.84 -27.45
C GLN A 590 -21.06 -4.06 -28.04
N GLY A 591 -20.44 -3.17 -27.27
CA GLY A 591 -19.26 -2.40 -27.72
C GLY A 591 -18.06 -3.27 -28.11
N LEU A 592 -17.74 -4.28 -27.30
CA LEU A 592 -16.64 -5.24 -27.54
C LEU A 592 -17.02 -6.39 -28.50
N GLY A 593 -18.27 -6.47 -28.97
CA GLY A 593 -18.72 -7.53 -29.87
C GLY A 593 -18.73 -8.95 -29.27
N VAL A 594 -18.71 -9.06 -27.93
CA VAL A 594 -18.57 -10.34 -27.21
C VAL A 594 -19.93 -10.97 -26.95
N ARG A 595 -20.02 -12.29 -27.14
CA ARG A 595 -21.11 -13.13 -26.60
C ARG A 595 -20.52 -14.35 -25.91
N LEU A 596 -20.89 -14.55 -24.66
CA LEU A 596 -20.50 -15.69 -23.84
C LEU A 596 -21.74 -16.52 -23.49
N GLU A 597 -21.71 -17.81 -23.78
CA GLU A 597 -22.61 -18.79 -23.17
C GLU A 597 -21.85 -19.56 -22.07
N VAL A 598 -22.39 -19.55 -20.85
CA VAL A 598 -21.92 -20.39 -19.75
C VAL A 598 -22.97 -21.47 -19.48
N THR A 599 -22.56 -22.71 -19.33
CA THR A 599 -23.43 -23.84 -18.95
C THR A 599 -22.78 -24.64 -17.82
N THR A 600 -23.51 -25.57 -17.21
CA THR A 600 -22.97 -26.47 -16.16
C THR A 600 -21.90 -27.45 -16.65
N HIS A 601 -21.66 -27.54 -17.96
CA HIS A 601 -20.73 -28.47 -18.59
C HIS A 601 -19.63 -27.73 -19.38
N ASP A 602 -20.05 -26.84 -20.28
CA ASP A 602 -19.23 -26.18 -21.29
C ASP A 602 -19.40 -24.66 -21.25
N ILE A 603 -18.38 -23.94 -21.73
CA ILE A 603 -18.35 -22.48 -21.86
C ILE A 603 -18.02 -22.17 -23.31
N THR A 604 -18.84 -21.35 -23.98
CA THR A 604 -18.69 -21.01 -25.40
C THR A 604 -18.56 -19.51 -25.58
N VAL A 605 -17.42 -19.08 -26.13
CA VAL A 605 -17.16 -17.67 -26.48
C VAL A 605 -17.39 -17.46 -27.97
N GLN A 606 -18.08 -16.38 -28.34
CA GLN A 606 -18.17 -15.87 -29.72
C GLN A 606 -17.69 -14.42 -29.75
N VAL A 607 -16.87 -14.12 -30.74
CA VAL A 607 -16.10 -12.87 -30.88
C VAL A 607 -16.14 -12.42 -32.33
N SER A 608 -16.38 -11.12 -32.57
CA SER A 608 -16.17 -10.51 -33.89
C SER A 608 -14.75 -9.96 -34.07
N THR A 609 -14.23 -9.29 -33.03
CA THR A 609 -12.97 -8.54 -33.00
C THR A 609 -12.55 -8.31 -31.55
N LEU A 610 -11.47 -8.92 -31.09
CA LEU A 610 -10.82 -8.65 -29.79
C LEU A 610 -9.31 -8.84 -29.91
N THR A 611 -8.55 -8.22 -29.00
CA THR A 611 -7.21 -8.71 -28.61
C THR A 611 -7.35 -9.79 -27.51
N HIS A 612 -6.25 -10.38 -27.04
CA HIS A 612 -6.31 -11.29 -25.87
C HIS A 612 -6.60 -10.54 -24.55
N SER A 613 -6.47 -9.21 -24.54
CA SER A 613 -6.48 -8.37 -23.33
C SER A 613 -7.88 -7.94 -22.88
N ASP A 614 -8.88 -8.02 -23.76
CA ASP A 614 -10.15 -7.30 -23.61
C ASP A 614 -11.24 -8.14 -22.90
N PHE A 615 -11.02 -9.45 -22.78
CA PHE A 615 -11.97 -10.43 -22.25
C PHE A 615 -11.24 -11.60 -21.59
N ALA A 616 -11.24 -11.64 -20.26
CA ALA A 616 -10.63 -12.70 -19.48
C ALA A 616 -11.68 -13.66 -18.91
N VAL A 617 -11.40 -14.97 -19.04
CA VAL A 617 -12.24 -16.06 -18.51
C VAL A 617 -11.34 -17.00 -17.71
N THR A 618 -11.17 -16.70 -16.43
CA THR A 618 -10.38 -17.55 -15.52
C THR A 618 -11.24 -18.70 -15.00
N LYS A 619 -10.64 -19.90 -14.94
CA LYS A 619 -11.33 -21.16 -14.61
C LYS A 619 -10.73 -21.79 -13.35
N ASP A 620 -11.15 -21.25 -12.22
CA ASP A 620 -10.82 -21.77 -10.89
C ASP A 620 -11.94 -22.70 -10.39
N ARG A 621 -12.33 -22.58 -9.11
CA ARG A 621 -13.53 -23.25 -8.57
C ARG A 621 -14.83 -22.57 -9.00
N SER A 622 -14.73 -21.30 -9.38
CA SER A 622 -15.73 -20.49 -10.05
C SER A 622 -15.23 -20.11 -11.46
N LEU A 623 -16.12 -19.53 -12.26
CA LEU A 623 -15.81 -18.91 -13.54
C LEU A 623 -15.91 -17.40 -13.38
N THR A 624 -14.80 -16.68 -13.42
CA THR A 624 -14.83 -15.21 -13.45
C THR A 624 -14.86 -14.74 -14.90
N VAL A 625 -15.75 -13.79 -15.20
CA VAL A 625 -15.91 -13.16 -16.50
C VAL A 625 -15.59 -11.69 -16.35
N THR A 626 -14.38 -11.31 -16.79
CA THR A 626 -13.91 -9.92 -16.76
C THR A 626 -13.90 -9.37 -18.18
N LEU A 627 -14.63 -8.28 -18.38
CA LEU A 627 -14.69 -7.51 -19.62
C LEU A 627 -13.99 -6.16 -19.34
N ARG A 628 -12.92 -5.85 -20.08
CA ARG A 628 -12.05 -4.68 -19.84
C ARG A 628 -12.87 -3.38 -19.74
N ASP A 629 -12.49 -2.53 -18.77
CA ASP A 629 -13.14 -1.26 -18.43
C ASP A 629 -14.65 -1.35 -18.16
N SER A 630 -15.12 -2.52 -17.68
CA SER A 630 -16.54 -2.78 -17.42
C SER A 630 -16.79 -3.81 -16.29
N VAL A 631 -18.03 -4.29 -16.21
CA VAL A 631 -18.63 -4.95 -15.04
C VAL A 631 -18.07 -6.36 -14.81
N ARG A 632 -17.70 -6.66 -13.56
CA ARG A 632 -17.13 -7.96 -13.17
C ARG A 632 -18.22 -8.93 -12.69
N PHE A 633 -18.39 -10.02 -13.41
CA PHE A 633 -19.36 -11.09 -13.10
C PHE A 633 -18.65 -12.39 -12.73
N VAL A 634 -19.18 -13.11 -11.73
CA VAL A 634 -18.72 -14.45 -11.36
C VAL A 634 -19.88 -15.44 -11.49
N VAL A 635 -19.61 -16.57 -12.14
CA VAL A 635 -20.55 -17.69 -12.27
C VAL A 635 -19.98 -18.89 -11.52
N ILE A 636 -20.69 -19.39 -10.50
CA ILE A 636 -20.22 -20.49 -9.65
C ILE A 636 -20.92 -21.79 -10.03
N LEU A 637 -20.16 -22.84 -10.35
CA LEU A 637 -20.70 -24.16 -10.64
C LEU A 637 -20.87 -24.98 -9.35
N HIS A 638 -22.10 -25.02 -8.84
CA HIS A 638 -22.47 -25.79 -7.66
C HIS A 638 -22.62 -27.26 -8.04
N LYS A 639 -21.61 -28.07 -7.72
CA LYS A 639 -21.57 -29.50 -8.07
C LYS A 639 -22.32 -30.34 -7.06
N VAL A 640 -23.41 -30.97 -7.51
CA VAL A 640 -24.21 -31.89 -6.72
C VAL A 640 -23.62 -33.30 -6.83
N TRP A 641 -23.74 -34.09 -5.77
CA TRP A 641 -23.30 -35.49 -5.80
C TRP A 641 -24.01 -36.26 -6.94
N LYS A 642 -23.27 -36.99 -7.76
CA LYS A 642 -23.81 -37.57 -9.01
C LYS A 642 -25.02 -38.50 -8.81
N GLN A 643 -25.07 -39.22 -7.68
CA GLN A 643 -26.19 -40.09 -7.31
C GLN A 643 -27.29 -39.40 -6.48
N HIS A 644 -27.22 -38.08 -6.27
CA HIS A 644 -28.22 -37.34 -5.51
C HIS A 644 -29.61 -37.50 -6.15
N PRO A 645 -30.66 -37.86 -5.37
CA PRO A 645 -31.93 -38.33 -5.91
C PRO A 645 -32.80 -37.24 -6.56
N TYR A 646 -32.61 -35.97 -6.17
CA TYR A 646 -33.41 -34.82 -6.63
C TYR A 646 -32.54 -33.79 -7.37
N HIS A 647 -31.72 -32.99 -6.68
CA HIS A 647 -30.89 -31.93 -7.28
C HIS A 647 -29.87 -32.39 -8.34
N GLN A 648 -29.53 -31.48 -9.25
CA GLN A 648 -28.44 -31.58 -10.25
C GLN A 648 -27.51 -30.36 -10.17
N ASP A 649 -26.37 -30.42 -10.84
CA ASP A 649 -25.41 -29.31 -10.93
C ASP A 649 -26.08 -28.06 -11.50
N TYR A 650 -25.79 -26.89 -10.92
CA TYR A 650 -26.39 -25.60 -11.28
C TYR A 650 -25.38 -24.44 -11.19
N LEU A 651 -25.77 -23.25 -11.65
CA LEU A 651 -24.92 -22.06 -11.75
C LEU A 651 -25.45 -20.90 -10.90
N GLY A 652 -24.73 -20.53 -9.83
CA GLY A 652 -24.95 -19.26 -9.14
C GLY A 652 -24.36 -18.09 -9.95
N PHE A 653 -24.98 -16.91 -9.90
CA PHE A 653 -24.51 -15.69 -10.57
C PHE A 653 -24.32 -14.55 -9.58
N TYR A 654 -23.13 -13.96 -9.58
CA TYR A 654 -22.70 -12.93 -8.65
C TYR A 654 -22.15 -11.74 -9.42
N THR A 655 -22.57 -10.54 -9.03
CA THR A 655 -21.93 -9.30 -9.49
C THR A 655 -20.92 -8.87 -8.44
N LEU A 656 -19.63 -8.96 -8.76
CA LEU A 656 -18.56 -8.53 -7.86
C LEU A 656 -18.44 -7.01 -7.79
N ASP A 657 -18.78 -6.32 -8.87
CA ASP A 657 -18.56 -4.90 -8.98
C ASP A 657 -19.60 -4.24 -9.90
N SER A 658 -20.39 -3.33 -9.32
CA SER A 658 -21.48 -2.63 -10.01
C SER A 658 -21.18 -1.15 -10.31
N HIS A 659 -20.05 -0.58 -9.87
CA HIS A 659 -19.84 0.88 -9.97
C HIS A 659 -19.64 1.38 -11.42
N LEU A 660 -19.30 0.47 -12.33
CA LEU A 660 -19.16 0.73 -13.78
C LEU A 660 -20.49 0.57 -14.56
N LEU A 661 -21.59 0.22 -13.89
CA LEU A 661 -22.93 0.25 -14.49
C LEU A 661 -23.49 1.67 -14.49
N SER A 662 -24.08 2.06 -15.61
CA SER A 662 -24.70 3.38 -15.75
C SER A 662 -25.90 3.55 -14.80
N PRO A 663 -26.28 4.79 -14.47
CA PRO A 663 -27.54 5.08 -13.74
C PRO A 663 -28.83 4.63 -14.46
N SER A 664 -28.71 4.01 -15.64
CA SER A 664 -29.84 3.48 -16.43
C SER A 664 -29.90 1.95 -16.47
N VAL A 665 -29.04 1.25 -15.71
CA VAL A 665 -29.09 -0.21 -15.60
C VAL A 665 -30.43 -0.68 -15.02
N HIS A 666 -30.97 -1.75 -15.61
CA HIS A 666 -32.21 -2.38 -15.19
C HIS A 666 -32.13 -3.90 -15.36
N GLY A 667 -33.18 -4.62 -14.98
CA GLY A 667 -33.21 -6.10 -14.94
C GLY A 667 -33.59 -6.57 -13.54
N LEU A 668 -33.77 -7.88 -13.35
CA LEU A 668 -34.16 -8.42 -12.04
C LEU A 668 -33.19 -8.02 -10.94
N LEU A 669 -31.88 -8.04 -11.24
CA LEU A 669 -30.81 -7.61 -10.33
C LEU A 669 -30.41 -6.16 -10.63
N GLY A 670 -30.44 -5.80 -11.92
CA GLY A 670 -30.07 -4.48 -12.44
C GLY A 670 -30.67 -3.29 -11.68
N GLN A 671 -31.97 -3.38 -11.36
CA GLN A 671 -32.71 -2.33 -10.64
C GLN A 671 -32.17 -2.00 -9.22
N PHE A 672 -31.35 -2.88 -8.63
CA PHE A 672 -30.85 -2.73 -7.25
C PHE A 672 -29.39 -2.25 -7.17
N TYR A 673 -28.67 -2.17 -8.30
CA TYR A 673 -27.24 -1.80 -8.29
C TYR A 673 -26.95 -0.34 -7.91
N HIS A 674 -27.97 0.51 -7.83
CA HIS A 674 -27.88 1.89 -7.29
C HIS A 674 -28.57 2.04 -5.92
N GLY A 675 -28.90 0.92 -5.26
CA GLY A 675 -29.47 0.84 -3.92
C GLY A 675 -30.99 0.81 -3.88
N VAL A 676 -31.55 0.31 -2.77
CA VAL A 676 -32.99 0.34 -2.49
C VAL A 676 -33.23 0.69 -1.03
N GLN A 677 -34.00 1.75 -0.76
CA GLN A 677 -34.32 2.14 0.62
C GLN A 677 -35.54 1.37 1.14
N PHE A 678 -35.39 0.78 2.33
CA PHE A 678 -36.47 0.12 3.06
C PHE A 678 -36.41 0.44 4.57
N GLU A 679 -37.51 0.18 5.28
CA GLU A 679 -37.61 0.31 6.74
C GLU A 679 -38.39 -0.89 7.29
N VAL A 680 -37.95 -1.50 8.40
CA VAL A 680 -38.60 -2.67 9.00
C VAL A 680 -39.25 -2.32 10.34
N LYS A 681 -40.54 -2.70 10.50
CA LYS A 681 -41.42 -2.40 11.63
C LYS A 681 -42.23 -3.64 12.04
N ASP A 682 -42.92 -3.54 13.18
CA ASP A 682 -43.93 -4.51 13.65
C ASP A 682 -43.48 -5.98 13.64
N MET A 683 -42.28 -6.22 14.19
CA MET A 683 -41.77 -7.58 14.41
C MET A 683 -42.71 -8.40 15.30
N ARG A 684 -43.01 -9.62 14.87
CA ARG A 684 -44.02 -10.52 15.45
C ARG A 684 -43.57 -11.98 15.30
N PRO A 685 -44.01 -12.91 16.17
CA PRO A 685 -43.73 -14.33 15.99
C PRO A 685 -44.33 -14.82 14.67
N GLY A 686 -43.50 -15.42 13.80
CA GLY A 686 -43.94 -16.08 12.57
C GLY A 686 -44.34 -17.54 12.81
N GLU A 687 -44.65 -18.27 11.73
CA GLU A 687 -45.08 -19.68 11.81
C GLU A 687 -44.05 -20.62 12.45
N VAL A 688 -42.76 -20.26 12.37
CA VAL A 688 -41.65 -20.96 13.04
C VAL A 688 -41.06 -20.04 14.12
N PRO A 689 -40.95 -20.47 15.40
CA PRO A 689 -40.48 -19.60 16.48
C PRO A 689 -39.10 -18.97 16.29
N GLU A 690 -38.25 -19.61 15.48
CA GLU A 690 -36.88 -19.17 15.13
C GLU A 690 -36.85 -18.18 13.94
N LYS A 691 -38.01 -17.88 13.34
CA LYS A 691 -38.18 -17.00 12.17
C LYS A 691 -39.33 -16.01 12.41
N PRO A 692 -39.08 -14.90 13.12
CA PRO A 692 -40.09 -13.84 13.28
C PRO A 692 -40.44 -13.19 11.94
N ASP A 693 -41.71 -12.81 11.80
CA ASP A 693 -42.19 -11.97 10.69
C ASP A 693 -42.09 -10.48 11.07
N ALA A 694 -42.07 -9.62 10.07
CA ALA A 694 -42.11 -8.17 10.22
C ALA A 694 -42.87 -7.51 9.06
N THR A 695 -43.15 -6.22 9.19
CA THR A 695 -43.68 -5.37 8.11
C THR A 695 -42.53 -4.52 7.56
N MET A 696 -42.24 -4.64 6.27
CA MET A 696 -41.22 -3.85 5.57
C MET A 696 -41.89 -2.80 4.70
N LEU A 697 -41.54 -1.53 4.88
CA LEU A 697 -41.90 -0.45 3.99
C LEU A 697 -40.77 -0.28 2.96
N VAL A 698 -41.03 -0.58 1.68
CA VAL A 698 -40.04 -0.50 0.58
C VAL A 698 -40.70 0.01 -0.70
N LYS A 699 -40.04 0.90 -1.44
CA LYS A 699 -40.60 1.57 -2.65
C LYS A 699 -42.01 2.19 -2.46
N GLY A 700 -42.38 2.52 -1.21
CA GLY A 700 -43.72 3.04 -0.86
C GLY A 700 -44.82 1.98 -0.68
N GLN A 701 -44.46 0.69 -0.63
CA GLN A 701 -45.36 -0.44 -0.39
C GLN A 701 -45.06 -1.10 0.97
N GLU A 702 -46.09 -1.61 1.64
CA GLU A 702 -45.95 -2.43 2.86
C GLU A 702 -45.96 -3.92 2.50
N LEU A 703 -44.86 -4.61 2.76
CA LEU A 703 -44.68 -6.05 2.53
C LEU A 703 -44.59 -6.78 3.87
N THR A 704 -45.12 -8.01 3.96
CA THR A 704 -44.76 -8.92 5.06
C THR A 704 -43.50 -9.67 4.69
N VAL A 705 -42.50 -9.64 5.57
CA VAL A 705 -41.20 -10.30 5.41
C VAL A 705 -40.91 -11.21 6.59
N THR A 706 -40.14 -12.28 6.35
CA THR A 706 -39.78 -13.26 7.39
C THR A 706 -38.27 -13.26 7.61
N ARG A 707 -37.82 -13.18 8.87
CA ARG A 707 -36.39 -13.25 9.20
C ARG A 707 -35.84 -14.64 8.91
N GLY A 708 -34.69 -14.71 8.23
CA GLY A 708 -34.05 -15.95 7.87
C GLY A 708 -32.54 -15.84 7.69
N TRP A 709 -31.96 -16.93 7.20
CA TRP A 709 -30.55 -17.04 6.82
C TRP A 709 -30.50 -17.67 5.43
N GLN A 710 -29.63 -17.16 4.56
CA GLN A 710 -29.31 -17.75 3.25
C GLN A 710 -27.81 -18.00 3.15
N ARG A 711 -27.38 -18.83 2.19
CA ARG A 711 -25.96 -19.13 1.98
C ARG A 711 -25.38 -18.36 0.82
N ASP A 712 -24.44 -17.47 1.13
CA ASP A 712 -23.54 -16.89 0.15
C ASP A 712 -22.36 -17.83 -0.12
N PHE A 713 -21.95 -17.93 -1.39
CA PHE A 713 -20.83 -18.77 -1.84
C PHE A 713 -19.69 -17.97 -2.48
N ARG A 714 -19.72 -16.63 -2.48
CA ARG A 714 -18.64 -15.77 -3.00
C ARG A 714 -17.29 -16.09 -2.35
N TRP A 715 -17.25 -16.16 -1.01
CA TRP A 715 -16.01 -16.31 -0.24
C TRP A 715 -15.67 -17.78 0.08
N ASP A 716 -16.65 -18.61 0.46
CA ASP A 716 -16.48 -20.06 0.61
C ASP A 716 -17.38 -20.84 -0.35
N VAL A 717 -16.88 -21.01 -1.58
CA VAL A 717 -17.48 -21.81 -2.66
C VAL A 717 -17.79 -23.28 -2.25
N LYS A 718 -17.20 -23.80 -1.16
CA LYS A 718 -17.36 -25.20 -0.73
C LYS A 718 -18.45 -25.36 0.33
N ASN A 719 -18.48 -24.50 1.34
CA ASN A 719 -19.38 -24.64 2.48
C ASN A 719 -20.54 -23.64 2.45
N GLY A 720 -20.29 -22.43 1.96
CA GLY A 720 -21.18 -21.27 2.03
C GLY A 720 -21.20 -20.61 3.42
N GLU A 721 -21.25 -19.29 3.46
CA GLU A 721 -21.42 -18.49 4.67
C GLU A 721 -22.90 -18.16 4.89
N ASN A 722 -23.40 -18.23 6.12
CA ASN A 722 -24.82 -17.96 6.42
C ASN A 722 -25.02 -16.46 6.67
N ILE A 723 -25.55 -15.74 5.69
CA ILE A 723 -25.88 -14.31 5.81
C ILE A 723 -27.32 -14.16 6.36
N PRO A 724 -27.55 -13.29 7.38
CA PRO A 724 -28.88 -13.02 7.91
C PRO A 724 -29.64 -12.07 6.98
N CYS A 725 -30.91 -12.37 6.68
CA CYS A 725 -31.69 -11.56 5.77
C CYS A 725 -33.20 -11.53 6.08
N TRP A 726 -33.89 -10.54 5.50
CA TRP A 726 -35.34 -10.45 5.45
C TRP A 726 -35.85 -11.09 4.17
N PHE A 727 -36.70 -12.11 4.28
CA PHE A 727 -37.23 -12.84 3.13
C PHE A 727 -38.55 -12.24 2.64
N ILE A 728 -38.58 -11.77 1.39
CA ILE A 728 -39.77 -11.28 0.69
C ILE A 728 -40.44 -12.43 -0.05
N HIS A 729 -41.72 -12.63 0.23
CA HIS A 729 -42.54 -13.70 -0.35
C HIS A 729 -43.04 -13.36 -1.77
N SER A 730 -43.80 -14.26 -2.39
CA SER A 730 -44.53 -14.02 -3.65
C SER A 730 -43.66 -13.56 -4.84
N ASN A 731 -42.58 -14.29 -5.13
CA ASN A 731 -41.62 -14.00 -6.21
C ASN A 731 -41.03 -12.56 -6.19
N GLY A 732 -40.80 -11.99 -4.99
CA GLY A 732 -40.26 -10.63 -4.82
C GLY A 732 -41.23 -9.50 -5.19
N ASN A 733 -42.52 -9.81 -5.38
CA ASN A 733 -43.54 -8.82 -5.77
C ASN A 733 -43.61 -7.64 -4.79
N GLY A 734 -43.57 -6.42 -5.32
CA GLY A 734 -43.53 -5.17 -4.56
C GLY A 734 -42.12 -4.70 -4.17
N LEU A 735 -41.12 -5.59 -4.19
CA LEU A 735 -39.70 -5.21 -4.14
C LEU A 735 -39.14 -4.99 -5.56
N ILE A 736 -39.48 -5.87 -6.51
CA ILE A 736 -39.14 -5.71 -7.93
C ILE A 736 -40.11 -4.75 -8.64
N ASP A 737 -39.63 -4.06 -9.68
CA ASP A 737 -40.43 -3.16 -10.50
C ASP A 737 -41.29 -3.93 -11.52
N GLY A 738 -42.61 -3.93 -11.30
CA GLY A 738 -43.55 -4.74 -12.08
C GLY A 738 -43.68 -6.15 -11.51
N ASN A 739 -43.67 -7.16 -12.38
CA ASN A 739 -43.79 -8.57 -12.00
C ASN A 739 -42.65 -9.39 -12.60
N HIS A 740 -42.26 -10.50 -11.96
CA HIS A 740 -41.18 -11.38 -12.43
C HIS A 740 -41.38 -11.87 -13.88
N THR A 741 -42.64 -11.97 -14.33
CA THR A 741 -43.03 -12.29 -15.70
C THR A 741 -42.54 -11.28 -16.74
N ASP A 742 -42.35 -10.02 -16.35
CA ASP A 742 -42.08 -8.91 -17.26
C ASP A 742 -40.60 -8.89 -17.68
N TYR A 743 -39.77 -9.63 -16.94
CA TYR A 743 -38.36 -9.89 -17.22
C TYR A 743 -38.13 -11.18 -18.02
N ILE A 744 -39.18 -11.89 -18.47
CA ILE A 744 -39.05 -13.15 -19.23
C ILE A 744 -38.66 -12.90 -20.69
N MET A 745 -37.59 -13.58 -21.12
CA MET A 745 -36.93 -13.41 -22.41
C MET A 745 -37.25 -14.55 -23.38
N SER A 746 -37.40 -14.23 -24.66
CA SER A 746 -37.64 -15.20 -25.74
C SER A 746 -36.39 -15.96 -26.20
N GLY A 747 -35.20 -15.60 -25.71
CA GLY A 747 -33.94 -16.25 -26.05
C GLY A 747 -32.76 -15.67 -25.29
N LEU A 748 -31.76 -16.51 -25.00
CA LEU A 748 -30.62 -16.18 -24.14
C LEU A 748 -29.80 -14.97 -24.63
N PHE A 749 -29.73 -14.77 -25.95
CA PHE A 749 -29.05 -13.64 -26.59
C PHE A 749 -30.00 -12.65 -27.29
N LYS A 750 -31.23 -12.51 -26.79
CA LYS A 750 -32.21 -11.52 -27.28
C LYS A 750 -32.24 -10.30 -26.36
N THR A 751 -32.40 -9.12 -26.96
CA THR A 751 -32.84 -7.89 -26.29
C THR A 751 -34.36 -7.74 -26.42
N VAL A 752 -35.00 -7.03 -25.48
CA VAL A 752 -36.37 -6.50 -25.64
C VAL A 752 -36.31 -5.15 -26.34
#